data_AF-A0A5S3SFS1-F1
#
_entry.id   AF-A0A5S3SFS1-F1
#
_cell.length_a   1.000
_cell.length_b   1.000
_cell.length_c   1.000
_cell.angle_alpha   90.00
_cell.angle_beta   90.00
_cell.angle_gamma   90.00
#
_symmetry.space_group_name_H-M   'P 1'
#
loop_
_entity.id
_entity.type
_entity.pdbx_description
1 polymer ?
#
loop_
_entity_poly.entity_id
_entity_poly.type
_entity_poly.pdbx_seq_one_letter_code
_entity_poly.pdbx_strand_id
1 'polypeptide(L)'
;MDSNLPSSLSFPKYRDLVKTLKHGKSLPTAIYLHKSSLETALQPELLSFIQSTINQLNIDEPWNLLKLYKRDLKFTLLNYPDFDNYAYPALHTSYTIDAAELTIKTTNYSNSDNPPILHRKETFILPSNNNYNAFKKITNEGEQIGLYQNTKSIGFKQQWQNLIKRKGYKLDEKGMLHKVAEVKQPKMEQKREVIQRHLTAINRDRLSAPFQKLAKYGYLNGDYSILDYGCGLADDATELEAHGLNINAWDPVHRPNGCKQKSDIVNLGFVLNVIENVNERTETLKNAYKHTNQLLLVSVMLANEAKQEHFKQYKDGVITKWNTFQKYYSQAQIRAYIEQTLNVKTMAFGQGIIAIFKCPQLEEAHHLELQFQNYNWQHITQRAQPKALPKAQQKTLFEKHQTLLDDFWQHCLHFGRLPANDEFEQSTTLRKYLASHNKAFNLLQNYYEQNEFEQAQQKRKHDLLVYFALSLFGKRQAKSHMPARLTRDLKVHFNNYNQALEQAKKLLFSIADPTNIGNACYQAYEQIQLGELHDNHSYILPTRFLNQLPAILRVYIGCAVQLYGDIDDVDLVKIHMRSGKVTFLKYDDFNKKLPLLTERIKVKMLEQDIDYFYYGSDYPLQPLYNKIDYLLKSSNGYKNQQRFDKKLTDMLKGVPKAEWPNWSILQKVFEYWAVELKGDKFFKVKEQS
;
A
#
# COMPACT_ATOMS: atom_id res chain seq x y z
N MET A 1 14.16 -52.80 -21.57
CA MET A 1 12.99 -51.98 -21.92
C MET A 1 11.97 -52.18 -20.83
N ASP A 2 11.99 -51.33 -19.80
CA ASP A 2 10.86 -51.17 -18.89
C ASP A 2 10.37 -49.74 -19.03
N SER A 3 9.11 -49.62 -19.42
CA SER A 3 8.41 -48.40 -19.74
C SER A 3 7.83 -47.81 -18.46
N ASN A 4 8.61 -46.97 -17.76
CA ASN A 4 8.06 -46.17 -16.66
C ASN A 4 7.34 -44.94 -17.24
N LEU A 5 6.04 -45.09 -17.51
CA LEU A 5 5.14 -43.96 -17.65
C LEU A 5 5.23 -43.05 -16.39
N PRO A 6 5.15 -41.73 -16.53
CA PRO A 6 5.22 -40.81 -15.40
C PRO A 6 4.02 -41.00 -14.47
N SER A 7 4.27 -41.16 -13.18
CA SER A 7 3.26 -41.04 -12.14
C SER A 7 2.76 -39.59 -12.11
N SER A 8 1.62 -39.31 -12.77
CA SER A 8 0.95 -38.01 -12.62
C SER A 8 0.39 -37.90 -11.20
N LEU A 9 1.16 -37.26 -10.32
CA LEU A 9 0.76 -37.06 -8.94
C LEU A 9 -0.21 -35.87 -8.85
N SER A 10 -1.48 -36.14 -8.54
CA SER A 10 -2.47 -35.07 -8.38
C SER A 10 -2.12 -34.15 -7.20
N PHE A 11 -2.48 -32.87 -7.30
CA PHE A 11 -2.19 -31.90 -6.24
C PHE A 11 -2.71 -32.31 -4.83
N PRO A 12 -3.94 -32.86 -4.67
CA PRO A 12 -4.40 -33.34 -3.37
C PRO A 12 -3.48 -34.43 -2.79
N LYS A 13 -3.06 -35.38 -3.62
CA LYS A 13 -2.18 -36.49 -3.19
C LYS A 13 -0.78 -36.00 -2.87
N TYR A 14 -0.20 -35.14 -3.72
CA TYR A 14 1.06 -34.45 -3.45
C TYR A 14 1.03 -33.71 -2.11
N ARG A 15 -0.01 -32.90 -1.88
CA ARG A 15 -0.19 -32.13 -0.64
C ARG A 15 -0.23 -33.04 0.57
N ASP A 16 -0.94 -34.16 0.49
CA ASP A 16 -1.08 -35.08 1.62
C ASP A 16 0.25 -35.82 1.88
N LEU A 17 0.97 -36.23 0.83
CA LEU A 17 2.32 -36.79 0.95
C LEU A 17 3.30 -35.80 1.60
N VAL A 18 3.33 -34.55 1.15
CA VAL A 18 4.18 -33.49 1.74
C VAL A 18 3.81 -33.21 3.19
N LYS A 19 2.52 -33.23 3.55
CA LYS A 19 2.07 -33.04 4.95
C LYS A 19 2.53 -34.13 5.90
N THR A 20 2.71 -35.37 5.42
CA THR A 20 3.14 -36.50 6.26
C THR A 20 4.64 -36.55 6.51
N LEU A 21 5.43 -35.66 5.90
CA LEU A 21 6.88 -35.61 6.08
C LEU A 21 7.24 -35.27 7.53
N LYS A 22 7.99 -36.18 8.17
CA LYS A 22 8.48 -36.05 9.55
C LYS A 22 9.85 -35.36 9.64
N HIS A 23 10.56 -35.28 8.52
CA HIS A 23 11.92 -34.76 8.45
C HIS A 23 12.03 -33.61 7.44
N GLY A 24 13.03 -32.75 7.65
CA GLY A 24 13.25 -31.54 6.86
C GLY A 24 12.78 -30.27 7.56
N LYS A 25 13.32 -29.13 7.13
CA LYS A 25 13.01 -27.81 7.70
C LYS A 25 11.63 -27.38 7.24
N SER A 26 10.66 -27.47 8.15
CA SER A 26 9.28 -27.08 7.90
C SER A 26 9.06 -25.59 8.15
N LEU A 27 8.65 -24.87 7.10
CA LEU A 27 8.18 -23.47 7.17
C LEU A 27 6.66 -23.44 6.90
N PRO A 28 5.95 -22.31 7.16
CA PRO A 28 4.50 -22.24 6.95
C PRO A 28 4.03 -22.62 5.53
N THR A 29 4.84 -22.34 4.51
CA THR A 29 4.49 -22.53 3.09
C THR A 29 5.28 -23.62 2.38
N ALA A 30 6.36 -24.16 2.97
CA ALA A 30 7.24 -25.11 2.31
C ALA A 30 7.98 -26.04 3.30
N ILE A 31 8.50 -27.15 2.80
CA ILE A 31 9.42 -28.06 3.51
C ILE A 31 10.71 -28.17 2.70
N TYR A 32 11.86 -28.13 3.37
CA TYR A 32 13.17 -28.22 2.74
C TYR A 32 13.92 -29.47 3.19
N LEU A 33 14.53 -30.18 2.24
CA LEU A 33 15.29 -31.41 2.46
C LEU A 33 16.57 -31.38 1.63
N HIS A 34 17.68 -31.82 2.22
CA HIS A 34 18.91 -32.04 1.47
C HIS A 34 18.83 -33.33 0.66
N LYS A 35 19.52 -33.40 -0.49
CA LYS A 35 19.49 -34.55 -1.40
C LYS A 35 19.83 -35.88 -0.71
N SER A 36 20.74 -35.85 0.26
CA SER A 36 21.16 -37.03 1.05
C SER A 36 20.05 -37.60 1.94
N SER A 37 18.94 -36.89 2.10
CA SER A 37 17.83 -37.29 2.98
C SER A 37 16.58 -37.70 2.20
N LEU A 38 16.59 -37.60 0.86
CA LEU A 38 15.38 -37.80 0.06
C LEU A 38 14.90 -39.26 0.08
N GLU A 39 15.80 -40.23 -0.13
CA GLU A 39 15.44 -41.65 -0.16
C GLU A 39 14.83 -42.15 1.15
N THR A 40 15.32 -41.64 2.27
CA THR A 40 14.84 -42.03 3.60
C THR A 40 13.64 -41.20 4.06
N ALA A 41 13.56 -39.92 3.69
CA ALA A 41 12.53 -39.01 4.18
C ALA A 41 11.27 -38.96 3.31
N LEU A 42 11.39 -39.14 2.00
CA LEU A 42 10.26 -39.09 1.07
C LEU A 42 9.63 -40.47 0.91
N GLN A 43 8.30 -40.52 0.77
CA GLN A 43 7.63 -41.74 0.35
C GLN A 43 8.02 -42.08 -1.11
N PRO A 44 8.12 -43.37 -1.48
CA PRO A 44 8.58 -43.78 -2.82
C PRO A 44 7.81 -43.13 -3.98
N GLU A 45 6.50 -42.93 -3.80
CA GLU A 45 5.65 -42.26 -4.79
C GLU A 45 6.05 -40.80 -5.03
N LEU A 46 6.27 -40.03 -3.96
CA LEU A 46 6.68 -38.62 -4.06
C LEU A 46 8.09 -38.50 -4.64
N LEU A 47 9.00 -39.39 -4.24
CA LEU A 47 10.37 -39.43 -4.77
C LEU A 47 10.38 -39.73 -6.27
N SER A 48 9.62 -40.75 -6.70
CA SER A 48 9.48 -41.13 -8.10
C SER A 48 8.90 -39.99 -8.95
N PHE A 49 7.88 -39.30 -8.44
CA PHE A 49 7.31 -38.12 -9.10
C PHE A 49 8.33 -37.00 -9.29
N ILE A 50 9.13 -36.70 -8.27
CA ILE A 50 10.15 -35.65 -8.36
C ILE A 50 11.23 -36.05 -9.37
N GLN A 51 11.74 -37.28 -9.31
CA GLN A 51 12.77 -37.77 -10.23
C GLN A 51 12.29 -37.83 -11.68
N SER A 52 11.07 -38.31 -11.92
CA SER A 52 10.49 -38.34 -13.27
C SER A 52 10.28 -36.94 -13.84
N THR A 53 9.83 -35.99 -13.01
CA THR A 53 9.66 -34.59 -13.42
C THR A 53 11.01 -33.93 -13.75
N ILE A 54 12.05 -34.20 -12.95
CA ILE A 54 13.42 -33.70 -13.21
C ILE A 54 13.95 -34.24 -14.55
N ASN A 55 13.80 -35.54 -14.78
CA ASN A 55 14.24 -36.18 -16.01
C ASN A 55 13.45 -35.67 -17.23
N GLN A 56 12.13 -35.50 -17.10
CA GLN A 56 11.28 -35.00 -18.17
C GLN A 56 11.64 -33.58 -18.60
N LEU A 57 12.10 -32.77 -17.65
CA LEU A 57 12.49 -31.38 -17.87
C LEU A 57 13.98 -31.21 -18.23
N ASN A 58 14.74 -32.31 -18.36
CA ASN A 58 16.16 -32.33 -18.68
C ASN A 58 17.00 -31.40 -17.78
N ILE A 59 16.76 -31.43 -16.47
CA ILE A 59 17.55 -30.64 -15.50
C ILE A 59 18.78 -31.45 -15.10
N ASP A 60 19.91 -31.14 -15.74
CA ASP A 60 21.21 -31.79 -15.48
C ASP A 60 22.10 -30.96 -14.52
N GLU A 61 21.69 -29.74 -14.19
CA GLU A 61 22.49 -28.84 -13.38
C GLU A 61 22.59 -29.27 -11.91
N PRO A 62 23.73 -28.98 -11.25
CA PRO A 62 23.95 -29.41 -9.88
C PRO A 62 22.95 -28.75 -8.92
N TRP A 63 22.41 -29.55 -8.01
CA TRP A 63 21.61 -29.10 -6.88
C TRP A 63 21.85 -29.99 -5.67
N ASN A 64 21.52 -29.49 -4.49
CA ASN A 64 21.67 -30.24 -3.25
C ASN A 64 20.56 -30.03 -2.22
N LEU A 65 19.70 -29.03 -2.40
CA LEU A 65 18.57 -28.80 -1.52
C LEU A 65 17.26 -28.76 -2.33
N LEU A 66 16.29 -29.58 -1.90
CA LEU A 66 14.94 -29.64 -2.43
C LEU A 66 14.01 -28.82 -1.54
N LYS A 67 13.20 -27.94 -2.15
CA LYS A 67 12.12 -27.21 -1.50
C LYS A 67 10.77 -27.67 -2.07
N LEU A 68 9.90 -28.23 -1.23
CA LEU A 68 8.55 -28.66 -1.57
C LEU A 68 7.54 -27.60 -1.11
N TYR A 69 6.68 -27.11 -1.99
CA TYR A 69 5.64 -26.16 -1.63
C TYR A 69 4.44 -26.90 -1.02
N LYS A 70 3.81 -26.33 0.02
CA LYS A 70 2.67 -26.98 0.71
C LYS A 70 1.31 -26.68 0.05
N ARG A 71 1.24 -25.66 -0.80
CA ARG A 71 -0.01 -25.09 -1.34
C ARG A 71 -0.13 -25.16 -2.86
N ASP A 72 0.94 -25.53 -3.54
CA ASP A 72 1.02 -25.59 -4.99
C ASP A 72 1.71 -26.90 -5.39
N LEU A 73 1.40 -27.45 -6.56
CA LEU A 73 2.10 -28.61 -7.13
C LEU A 73 3.46 -28.18 -7.71
N LYS A 74 4.32 -27.67 -6.82
CA LYS A 74 5.58 -27.02 -7.16
C LYS A 74 6.69 -27.53 -6.27
N PHE A 75 7.90 -27.56 -6.82
CA PHE A 75 9.11 -27.72 -6.03
C PHE A 75 10.24 -26.86 -6.59
N THR A 76 11.30 -26.68 -5.81
CA THR A 76 12.47 -25.94 -6.25
C THR A 76 13.73 -26.71 -5.90
N LEU A 77 14.61 -26.84 -6.88
CA LEU A 77 15.96 -27.36 -6.72
C LEU A 77 16.89 -26.17 -6.48
N LEU A 78 17.61 -26.21 -5.37
CA LEU A 78 18.51 -25.16 -4.93
C LEU A 78 19.93 -25.71 -4.90
N ASN A 79 20.86 -24.95 -5.46
CA ASN A 79 22.27 -25.28 -5.51
C ASN A 79 23.06 -24.39 -4.56
N TYR A 80 23.64 -25.01 -3.53
CA TYR A 80 24.58 -24.37 -2.60
C TYR A 80 25.94 -25.06 -2.73
N PRO A 81 26.84 -24.64 -3.63
CA PRO A 81 28.09 -25.34 -3.91
C PRO A 81 28.92 -25.63 -2.64
N ASP A 82 28.93 -24.70 -1.69
CA ASP A 82 29.67 -24.81 -0.43
C ASP A 82 28.86 -25.43 0.72
N PHE A 83 27.78 -26.17 0.43
CA PHE A 83 26.87 -26.70 1.46
C PHE A 83 27.59 -27.51 2.54
N ASP A 84 28.56 -28.36 2.17
CA ASP A 84 29.29 -29.19 3.10
C ASP A 84 30.48 -28.45 3.75
N ASN A 85 31.08 -27.50 3.04
CA ASN A 85 32.40 -26.95 3.37
C ASN A 85 32.38 -25.58 4.07
N TYR A 86 31.29 -24.83 3.95
CA TYR A 86 31.17 -23.49 4.56
C TYR A 86 29.93 -23.42 5.47
N ALA A 87 30.07 -22.77 6.62
CA ALA A 87 29.00 -22.69 7.64
C ALA A 87 27.70 -22.07 7.12
N TYR A 88 27.81 -21.06 6.25
CA TYR A 88 26.69 -20.24 5.75
C TYR A 88 26.68 -20.12 4.22
N PRO A 89 26.52 -21.24 3.50
CA PRO A 89 26.75 -21.30 2.06
C PRO A 89 25.78 -20.39 1.30
N ALA A 90 26.30 -19.72 0.27
CA ALA A 90 25.50 -18.87 -0.60
C ALA A 90 24.76 -19.69 -1.67
N LEU A 91 23.54 -19.28 -1.99
CA LEU A 91 22.78 -19.84 -3.09
C LEU A 91 23.46 -19.45 -4.39
N HIS A 92 23.76 -20.43 -5.24
CA HIS A 92 24.34 -20.21 -6.56
C HIS A 92 23.25 -20.15 -7.63
N THR A 93 22.41 -21.17 -7.70
CA THR A 93 21.32 -21.28 -8.69
C THR A 93 20.07 -21.89 -8.07
N SER A 94 18.91 -21.52 -8.60
CA SER A 94 17.63 -22.12 -8.23
C SER A 94 16.77 -22.42 -9.46
N TYR A 95 16.15 -23.60 -9.48
CA TYR A 95 15.23 -24.06 -10.52
C TYR A 95 13.88 -24.31 -9.88
N THR A 96 12.92 -23.40 -10.08
CA THR A 96 11.54 -23.59 -9.60
C THR A 96 10.72 -24.27 -10.67
N ILE A 97 10.23 -25.46 -10.35
CA ILE A 97 9.44 -26.30 -11.23
C ILE A 97 7.96 -26.17 -10.88
N ASP A 98 7.16 -25.81 -11.87
CA ASP A 98 5.71 -26.00 -11.87
C ASP A 98 5.40 -27.36 -12.46
N ALA A 99 5.08 -28.34 -11.63
CA ALA A 99 4.88 -29.70 -12.09
C ALA A 99 3.46 -29.95 -12.63
N ALA A 100 2.54 -28.98 -12.49
CA ALA A 100 1.26 -29.01 -13.20
C ALA A 100 1.45 -28.58 -14.66
N GLU A 101 2.18 -27.49 -14.87
CA GLU A 101 2.41 -26.89 -16.20
C GLU A 101 3.67 -27.44 -16.91
N LEU A 102 4.47 -28.25 -16.22
CA LEU A 102 5.79 -28.74 -16.68
C LEU A 102 6.70 -27.59 -17.16
N THR A 103 6.76 -26.51 -16.37
CA THR A 103 7.63 -25.36 -16.66
C THR A 103 8.70 -25.17 -15.61
N ILE A 104 9.84 -24.60 -16.03
CA ILE A 104 10.98 -24.29 -15.15
C ILE A 104 11.23 -22.79 -15.17
N LYS A 105 11.42 -22.22 -13.99
CA LYS A 105 11.99 -20.88 -13.81
C LYS A 105 13.37 -20.98 -13.17
N THR A 106 14.40 -20.56 -13.90
CA THR A 106 15.78 -20.52 -13.42
C THR A 106 16.11 -19.14 -12.85
N THR A 107 16.89 -19.09 -11.78
CA THR A 107 17.45 -17.84 -11.24
C THR A 107 18.89 -18.10 -10.83
N ASN A 108 19.81 -17.27 -11.32
CA ASN A 108 21.25 -17.37 -11.07
C ASN A 108 21.70 -16.22 -10.16
N TYR A 109 22.39 -16.58 -9.08
CA TYR A 109 22.92 -15.68 -8.05
C TYR A 109 24.45 -15.63 -8.04
N SER A 110 25.15 -16.28 -8.98
CA SER A 110 26.61 -16.35 -9.05
C SER A 110 27.29 -14.97 -9.04
N ASN A 111 26.64 -13.98 -9.66
CA ASN A 111 27.13 -12.60 -9.77
C ASN A 111 26.43 -11.65 -8.78
N SER A 112 25.70 -12.17 -7.79
CA SER A 112 25.06 -11.34 -6.77
C SER A 112 26.03 -10.98 -5.66
N ASP A 113 26.13 -9.69 -5.32
CA ASP A 113 26.91 -9.22 -4.16
C ASP A 113 26.25 -9.57 -2.82
N ASN A 114 24.97 -9.93 -2.83
CA ASN A 114 24.18 -10.25 -1.65
C ASN A 114 23.25 -11.45 -1.90
N PRO A 115 23.79 -12.65 -2.16
CA PRO A 115 22.98 -13.82 -2.44
C PRO A 115 22.26 -14.31 -1.17
N PRO A 116 21.12 -15.02 -1.31
CA PRO A 116 20.54 -15.76 -0.20
C PRO A 116 21.55 -16.75 0.39
N ILE A 117 21.51 -16.96 1.70
CA ILE A 117 22.39 -17.93 2.39
C ILE A 117 21.56 -18.97 3.14
N LEU A 118 22.17 -20.13 3.40
CA LEU A 118 21.63 -21.07 4.37
C LEU A 118 22.22 -20.83 5.75
N HIS A 119 21.37 -21.01 6.74
CA HIS A 119 21.73 -21.14 8.14
C HIS A 119 20.93 -22.28 8.75
N ARG A 120 21.41 -22.81 9.87
CA ARG A 120 20.82 -23.98 10.56
C ARG A 120 20.80 -25.22 9.68
N LYS A 121 21.96 -25.58 9.13
CA LYS A 121 22.08 -26.65 8.12
C LYS A 121 21.64 -28.02 8.64
N GLU A 122 21.74 -28.24 9.95
CA GLU A 122 21.28 -29.46 10.63
C GLU A 122 19.78 -29.72 10.44
N THR A 123 18.99 -28.68 10.15
CA THR A 123 17.54 -28.81 9.94
C THR A 123 17.16 -29.40 8.57
N PHE A 124 18.11 -29.46 7.62
CA PHE A 124 17.85 -29.97 6.27
C PHE A 124 18.27 -31.41 6.05
N ILE A 125 19.07 -31.98 6.97
CA ILE A 125 19.61 -33.33 6.90
C ILE A 125 19.06 -34.21 8.02
N LEU A 126 19.17 -35.53 7.88
CA LEU A 126 18.76 -36.48 8.92
C LEU A 126 19.78 -36.53 10.07
N PRO A 127 19.33 -36.85 11.30
CA PRO A 127 20.23 -37.03 12.45
C PRO A 127 21.31 -38.10 12.26
N SER A 128 21.07 -39.08 11.38
CA SER A 128 22.03 -40.13 11.02
C SER A 128 23.14 -39.66 10.08
N ASN A 129 23.07 -38.44 9.55
CA ASN A 129 24.10 -37.90 8.66
C ASN A 129 25.35 -37.49 9.45
N ASN A 130 26.53 -37.87 8.96
CA ASN A 130 27.82 -37.60 9.62
C ASN A 130 28.05 -36.10 9.91
N ASN A 131 27.52 -35.20 9.09
CA ASN A 131 27.66 -33.75 9.25
C ASN A 131 26.64 -33.13 10.23
N TYR A 132 25.64 -33.89 10.71
CA TYR A 132 24.57 -33.39 11.57
C TYR A 132 25.10 -32.71 12.83
N ASN A 133 26.00 -33.38 13.55
CA ASN A 133 26.56 -32.85 14.80
C ASN A 133 27.45 -31.62 14.56
N ALA A 134 28.21 -31.61 13.46
CA ALA A 134 29.03 -30.46 13.08
C ALA A 134 28.17 -29.22 12.76
N PHE A 135 27.11 -29.38 11.97
CA PHE A 135 26.19 -28.29 11.64
C PHE A 135 25.42 -27.80 12.87
N LYS A 136 24.99 -28.72 13.74
CA LYS A 136 24.31 -28.37 15.00
C LYS A 136 25.22 -27.56 15.91
N LYS A 137 26.52 -27.87 15.97
CA LYS A 137 27.51 -27.09 16.72
C LYS A 137 27.61 -25.65 16.21
N ILE A 138 27.73 -25.47 14.89
CA ILE A 138 27.74 -24.14 14.24
C ILE A 138 26.48 -23.35 14.58
N THR A 139 25.32 -24.00 14.55
CA THR A 139 24.05 -23.38 14.94
C THR A 139 24.05 -22.97 16.41
N ASN A 140 24.50 -23.84 17.32
CA ASN A 140 24.57 -23.53 18.74
C ASN A 140 25.49 -22.33 19.03
N GLU A 141 26.63 -22.24 18.35
CA GLU A 141 27.54 -21.07 18.45
C GLU A 141 26.84 -19.78 18.04
N GLY A 142 26.07 -19.80 16.94
CA GLY A 142 25.26 -18.67 16.51
C GLY A 142 24.09 -18.34 17.47
N GLU A 143 23.45 -19.35 18.06
CA GLU A 143 22.38 -19.18 19.06
C GLU A 143 22.91 -18.50 20.33
N GLN A 144 24.09 -18.91 20.82
CA GLN A 144 24.71 -18.34 22.03
C GLN A 144 24.98 -16.84 21.93
N ILE A 145 25.31 -16.34 20.74
CA ILE A 145 25.55 -14.91 20.51
C ILE A 145 24.30 -14.18 19.98
N GLY A 146 23.18 -14.89 19.85
CA GLY A 146 21.87 -14.35 19.48
C GLY A 146 21.71 -14.01 18.00
N LEU A 147 22.37 -14.73 17.08
CA LEU A 147 22.22 -14.50 15.63
C LEU A 147 20.82 -14.82 15.11
N TYR A 148 20.07 -15.69 15.79
CA TYR A 148 18.76 -16.19 15.31
C TYR A 148 17.55 -15.53 15.97
N GLN A 149 17.73 -14.46 16.75
CA GLN A 149 16.63 -13.77 17.46
C GLN A 149 15.65 -13.06 16.51
N ASN A 150 16.13 -12.53 15.37
CA ASN A 150 15.31 -11.91 14.33
C ASN A 150 15.47 -12.64 12.99
N THR A 151 14.69 -13.70 12.80
CA THR A 151 14.79 -14.58 11.63
C THR A 151 14.33 -13.96 10.30
N LYS A 152 13.69 -12.78 10.31
CA LYS A 152 13.20 -12.10 9.10
C LYS A 152 14.30 -11.37 8.31
N SER A 153 15.45 -11.11 8.93
CA SER A 153 16.51 -10.24 8.39
C SER A 153 17.84 -10.94 8.11
N ILE A 154 17.89 -12.27 8.26
CA ILE A 154 19.13 -13.05 8.25
C ILE A 154 19.29 -13.93 7.00
N GLY A 155 18.42 -13.74 6.01
CA GLY A 155 18.33 -14.59 4.82
C GLY A 155 19.40 -14.33 3.77
N PHE A 156 20.10 -13.18 3.81
CA PHE A 156 21.06 -12.77 2.78
C PHE A 156 22.46 -12.52 3.35
N LYS A 157 23.49 -12.75 2.51
CA LYS A 157 24.92 -12.77 2.89
C LYS A 157 25.39 -11.50 3.61
N GLN A 158 25.10 -10.31 3.08
CA GLN A 158 25.57 -9.04 3.65
C GLN A 158 24.90 -8.76 5.00
N GLN A 159 23.59 -9.00 5.09
CA GLN A 159 22.83 -8.83 6.34
C GLN A 159 23.38 -9.75 7.44
N TRP A 160 23.70 -11.00 7.08
CA TRP A 160 24.30 -11.99 7.97
C TRP A 160 25.70 -11.56 8.46
N GLN A 161 26.58 -11.17 7.55
CA GLN A 161 27.93 -10.69 7.88
C GLN A 161 27.87 -9.44 8.77
N ASN A 162 26.96 -8.50 8.49
CA ASN A 162 26.76 -7.30 9.29
C ASN A 162 26.27 -7.63 10.71
N LEU A 163 25.36 -8.59 10.85
CA LEU A 163 24.89 -9.05 12.17
C LEU A 163 26.04 -9.67 12.99
N ILE A 164 26.86 -10.52 12.37
CA ILE A 164 28.01 -11.16 13.03
C ILE A 164 29.04 -10.11 13.47
N LYS A 165 29.34 -9.13 12.61
CA LYS A 165 30.22 -8.01 12.93
C LYS A 165 29.70 -7.18 14.10
N ARG A 166 28.40 -6.89 14.15
CA ARG A 166 27.75 -6.18 15.27
C ARG A 166 27.85 -6.93 16.59
N LYS A 167 27.88 -8.27 16.56
CA LYS A 167 28.08 -9.10 17.75
C LYS A 167 29.55 -9.18 18.20
N GLY A 168 30.48 -8.54 17.49
CA GLY A 168 31.90 -8.54 17.82
C GLY A 168 32.66 -9.76 17.30
N TYR A 169 32.09 -10.47 16.32
CA TYR A 169 32.68 -11.65 15.71
C TYR A 169 33.05 -11.37 14.25
N LYS A 170 33.95 -12.19 13.72
CA LYS A 170 34.22 -12.31 12.29
C LYS A 170 34.09 -13.78 11.90
N LEU A 171 33.80 -14.03 10.64
CA LEU A 171 33.87 -15.37 10.07
C LEU A 171 35.28 -15.63 9.56
N ASP A 172 35.80 -16.84 9.77
CA ASP A 172 36.97 -17.33 9.05
C ASP A 172 36.59 -17.88 7.67
N GLU A 173 37.58 -18.44 6.96
CA GLU A 173 37.42 -19.03 5.63
C GLU A 173 36.41 -20.19 5.59
N LYS A 174 36.15 -20.85 6.73
CA LYS A 174 35.18 -21.95 6.86
C LYS A 174 33.82 -21.47 7.39
N GLY A 175 33.69 -20.18 7.71
CA GLY A 175 32.47 -19.60 8.24
C GLY A 175 32.30 -19.82 9.75
N MET A 176 33.37 -20.12 10.48
CA MET A 176 33.34 -20.26 11.93
C MET A 176 33.45 -18.89 12.62
N LEU A 177 32.77 -18.74 13.76
CA LEU A 177 32.72 -17.50 14.51
C LEU A 177 33.98 -17.30 15.34
N HIS A 178 34.78 -16.29 15.01
CA HIS A 178 35.95 -15.87 15.78
C HIS A 178 35.68 -14.54 16.45
N LYS A 179 35.84 -14.50 17.77
CA LYS A 179 35.78 -13.25 18.52
C LYS A 179 36.99 -12.40 18.12
N VAL A 180 36.76 -11.17 17.69
CA VAL A 180 37.87 -10.28 17.31
C VAL A 180 38.50 -9.76 18.60
N ALA A 181 39.75 -10.16 18.87
CA ALA A 181 40.54 -9.64 20.00
C ALA A 181 40.83 -8.14 19.79
N GLU A 182 40.48 -7.34 20.80
CA GLU A 182 40.61 -5.89 20.87
C GLU A 182 40.10 -5.09 19.65
N VAL A 183 38.78 -4.88 19.61
CA VAL A 183 38.37 -3.47 19.51
C VAL A 183 38.58 -2.91 20.90
N LYS A 184 39.62 -2.09 21.09
CA LYS A 184 39.70 -1.21 22.26
C LYS A 184 38.37 -0.49 22.34
N GLN A 185 37.52 -0.92 23.26
CA GLN A 185 36.47 -0.05 23.73
C GLN A 185 37.22 1.18 24.24
N PRO A 186 36.92 2.40 23.77
CA PRO A 186 37.25 3.54 24.59
C PRO A 186 36.66 3.20 25.97
N LYS A 187 37.42 3.38 27.04
CA LYS A 187 36.82 3.54 28.36
C LYS A 187 35.70 4.56 28.15
N MET A 188 34.45 4.09 28.11
CA MET A 188 33.34 4.95 28.43
C MET A 188 33.49 5.17 29.92
N GLU A 189 34.31 6.15 30.27
CA GLU A 189 33.79 7.15 31.20
C GLU A 189 32.33 7.37 30.80
N GLN A 190 31.42 7.24 31.76
CA GLN A 190 30.04 7.68 31.60
C GLN A 190 30.02 9.21 31.43
N LYS A 191 30.63 9.75 30.38
CA LYS A 191 30.17 10.99 29.80
C LYS A 191 28.84 10.63 29.16
N ARG A 192 27.76 11.12 29.77
CA ARG A 192 26.45 11.23 29.14
C ARG A 192 26.67 11.97 27.81
N GLU A 193 26.87 11.26 26.71
CA GLU A 193 26.84 11.88 25.39
C GLU A 193 25.43 12.44 25.21
N VAL A 194 25.32 13.76 25.29
CA VAL A 194 24.04 14.46 25.13
C VAL A 194 23.69 14.39 23.65
N ILE A 195 22.71 13.55 23.31
CA ILE A 195 22.16 13.48 21.95
C ILE A 195 21.56 14.84 21.62
N GLN A 196 22.02 15.47 20.54
CA GLN A 196 21.59 16.81 20.15
C GLN A 196 20.30 16.76 19.33
N ARG A 197 19.24 16.16 19.87
CA ARG A 197 17.95 16.00 19.16
C ARG A 197 17.35 17.31 18.65
N HIS A 198 17.70 18.46 19.25
CA HIS A 198 17.27 19.78 18.80
C HIS A 198 17.74 20.15 17.38
N LEU A 199 18.76 19.47 16.85
CA LEU A 199 19.29 19.69 15.50
C LEU A 199 18.51 18.96 14.40
N THR A 200 17.46 18.21 14.72
CA THR A 200 16.59 17.58 13.70
C THR A 200 15.59 18.54 13.08
N ALA A 201 15.40 19.72 13.67
CA ALA A 201 14.54 20.76 13.11
C ALA A 201 15.18 21.36 11.85
N ILE A 202 14.44 21.39 10.76
CA ILE A 202 14.88 21.91 9.45
C ILE A 202 13.92 23.00 9.00
N ASN A 203 14.46 24.01 8.31
CA ASN A 203 13.69 25.08 7.68
C ASN A 203 13.06 24.57 6.36
N ARG A 204 11.81 24.95 6.06
CA ARG A 204 11.06 24.45 4.90
C ARG A 204 10.20 25.56 4.27
N ASP A 205 10.14 25.58 2.94
CA ASP A 205 9.34 26.56 2.17
C ASP A 205 7.83 26.21 2.06
N ARG A 206 7.38 25.14 2.71
CA ARG A 206 6.00 24.63 2.62
C ARG A 206 5.56 23.99 3.94
N LEU A 207 4.24 24.02 4.21
CA LEU A 207 3.62 23.31 5.32
C LEU A 207 4.07 21.84 5.38
N SER A 208 4.24 21.31 6.58
CA SER A 208 4.60 19.91 6.78
C SER A 208 3.47 18.96 6.38
N ALA A 209 3.82 17.71 6.08
CA ALA A 209 2.86 16.68 5.68
C ALA A 209 1.60 16.58 6.57
N PRO A 210 1.69 16.59 7.93
CA PRO A 210 0.49 16.61 8.77
C PRO A 210 -0.41 17.83 8.52
N PHE A 211 0.15 19.04 8.42
CA PHE A 211 -0.62 20.25 8.18
C PHE A 211 -1.20 20.30 6.76
N GLN A 212 -0.49 19.79 5.74
CA GLN A 212 -1.07 19.61 4.40
C GLN A 212 -2.32 18.71 4.44
N LYS A 213 -2.30 17.63 5.23
CA LYS A 213 -3.48 16.76 5.39
C LYS A 213 -4.60 17.45 6.16
N LEU A 214 -4.30 18.19 7.22
CA LEU A 214 -5.31 18.99 7.92
C LEU A 214 -5.97 20.00 6.98
N ALA A 215 -5.19 20.69 6.15
CA ALA A 215 -5.70 21.63 5.15
C ALA A 215 -6.63 20.94 4.14
N LYS A 216 -6.19 19.81 3.57
CA LYS A 216 -6.94 19.03 2.57
C LYS A 216 -8.33 18.63 3.08
N TYR A 217 -8.43 18.23 4.35
CA TYR A 217 -9.69 17.78 4.94
C TYR A 217 -10.47 18.91 5.64
N GLY A 218 -10.10 20.18 5.39
CA GLY A 218 -10.86 21.34 5.87
C GLY A 218 -10.68 21.66 7.35
N TYR A 219 -9.68 21.09 8.04
CA TYR A 219 -9.44 21.35 9.46
C TYR A 219 -8.70 22.66 9.74
N LEU A 220 -8.22 23.34 8.70
CA LEU A 220 -7.55 24.66 8.78
C LEU A 220 -8.46 25.79 8.27
N ASN A 221 -9.76 25.70 8.57
CA ASN A 221 -10.78 26.64 8.12
C ASN A 221 -11.02 27.83 9.09
N GLY A 222 -10.35 27.83 10.26
CA GLY A 222 -10.49 28.85 11.30
C GLY A 222 -11.40 28.49 12.47
N ASP A 223 -12.17 27.39 12.36
CA ASP A 223 -13.12 26.98 13.41
C ASP A 223 -12.45 26.27 14.61
N TYR A 224 -11.18 25.89 14.47
CA TYR A 224 -10.47 25.06 15.43
C TYR A 224 -9.27 25.80 16.03
N SER A 225 -9.10 25.66 17.35
CA SER A 225 -7.85 25.99 18.01
C SER A 225 -6.81 24.88 17.81
N ILE A 226 -5.56 25.25 17.51
CA ILE A 226 -4.49 24.32 17.15
C ILE A 226 -3.31 24.46 18.12
N LEU A 227 -2.74 23.33 18.53
CA LEU A 227 -1.45 23.27 19.22
C LEU A 227 -0.47 22.43 18.40
N ASP A 228 0.64 23.04 17.97
CA ASP A 228 1.79 22.31 17.42
C ASP A 228 2.75 21.92 18.55
N TYR A 229 2.68 20.66 18.97
CA TYR A 229 3.41 20.11 20.11
C TYR A 229 4.76 19.55 19.64
N GLY A 230 5.85 20.18 20.05
CA GLY A 230 7.20 19.92 19.56
C GLY A 230 7.46 20.56 18.19
N CYS A 231 7.10 21.84 18.04
CA CYS A 231 7.09 22.58 16.78
C CYS A 231 8.49 22.81 16.15
N GLY A 232 9.59 22.54 16.88
CA GLY A 232 10.93 22.92 16.45
C GLY A 232 11.02 24.43 16.18
N LEU A 233 11.46 24.81 14.98
CA LEU A 233 11.57 26.21 14.55
C LEU A 233 10.22 26.91 14.35
N ALA A 234 9.12 26.15 14.36
CA ALA A 234 7.75 26.64 14.27
C ALA A 234 7.39 27.33 12.93
N ASP A 235 8.00 26.88 11.83
CA ASP A 235 7.68 27.35 10.47
C ASP A 235 6.19 27.16 10.15
N ASP A 236 5.64 25.97 10.44
CA ASP A 236 4.21 25.65 10.25
C ASP A 236 3.32 26.60 11.05
N ALA A 237 3.64 26.84 12.32
CA ALA A 237 2.85 27.72 13.18
C ALA A 237 2.90 29.18 12.72
N THR A 238 4.07 29.63 12.26
CA THR A 238 4.26 31.01 11.75
C THR A 238 3.45 31.22 10.47
N GLU A 239 3.48 30.26 9.54
CA GLU A 239 2.67 30.31 8.31
C GLU A 239 1.17 30.34 8.63
N LEU A 240 0.69 29.45 9.50
CA LEU A 240 -0.74 29.37 9.83
C LEU A 240 -1.24 30.59 10.62
N GLU A 241 -0.42 31.15 11.51
CA GLU A 241 -0.71 32.40 12.23
C GLU A 241 -0.79 33.58 11.26
N ALA A 242 0.08 33.64 10.24
CA ALA A 242 0.03 34.66 9.19
C ALA A 242 -1.27 34.60 8.36
N HIS A 243 -1.89 33.42 8.24
CA HIS A 243 -3.21 33.24 7.63
C HIS A 243 -4.39 33.40 8.63
N GLY A 244 -4.13 33.92 9.83
CA GLY A 244 -5.17 34.26 10.81
C GLY A 244 -5.75 33.06 11.57
N LEU A 245 -5.09 31.90 11.55
CA LEU A 245 -5.54 30.73 12.28
C LEU A 245 -5.16 30.80 13.76
N ASN A 246 -6.05 30.29 14.63
CA ASN A 246 -5.80 30.19 16.06
C ASN A 246 -4.84 29.03 16.36
N ILE A 247 -3.55 29.27 16.18
CA ILE A 247 -2.49 28.29 16.43
C ILE A 247 -1.57 28.74 17.54
N ASN A 248 -1.19 27.79 18.39
CA ASN A 248 -0.17 27.93 19.40
C ASN A 248 0.91 26.88 19.18
N ALA A 249 2.13 27.16 19.59
CA ALA A 249 3.29 26.30 19.31
C ALA A 249 4.17 26.17 20.56
N TRP A 250 4.61 24.95 20.84
CA TRP A 250 5.50 24.66 21.95
C TRP A 250 6.62 23.73 21.52
N ASP A 251 7.85 23.99 21.96
CA ASP A 251 8.98 23.08 21.78
C ASP A 251 9.88 23.16 23.02
N PRO A 252 10.38 22.03 23.56
CA PRO A 252 11.19 22.05 24.78
C PRO A 252 12.50 22.83 24.66
N VAL A 253 13.01 23.09 23.45
CA VAL A 253 14.28 23.76 23.20
C VAL A 253 14.09 25.09 22.46
N HIS A 254 13.33 25.09 21.37
CA HIS A 254 13.20 26.24 20.47
C HIS A 254 12.10 27.22 20.89
N ARG A 255 11.08 26.74 21.61
CA ARG A 255 10.00 27.57 22.17
C ARG A 255 9.60 27.12 23.59
N PRO A 256 10.52 27.13 24.57
CA PRO A 256 10.29 26.58 25.90
C PRO A 256 9.23 27.36 26.69
N ASN A 257 9.07 28.65 26.38
CA ASN A 257 8.08 29.54 26.97
C ASN A 257 6.69 29.45 26.29
N GLY A 258 6.53 28.61 25.26
CA GLY A 258 5.23 28.36 24.64
C GLY A 258 4.24 27.74 25.65
N CYS A 259 2.95 28.06 25.52
CA CYS A 259 1.94 27.53 26.42
C CYS A 259 1.50 26.14 25.94
N LYS A 260 1.50 25.13 26.82
CA LYS A 260 0.84 23.84 26.52
C LYS A 260 -0.64 23.93 26.89
N GLN A 261 -1.40 24.75 26.17
CA GLN A 261 -2.84 24.88 26.40
C GLN A 261 -3.61 23.71 25.78
N LYS A 262 -4.85 23.49 26.23
CA LYS A 262 -5.73 22.55 25.53
C LYS A 262 -6.21 23.19 24.23
N SER A 263 -6.24 22.41 23.16
CA SER A 263 -6.64 22.85 21.82
C SER A 263 -7.52 21.80 21.15
N ASP A 264 -8.36 22.23 20.22
CA ASP A 264 -9.23 21.34 19.44
C ASP A 264 -8.40 20.31 18.66
N ILE A 265 -7.36 20.80 18.00
CA ILE A 265 -6.43 19.99 17.23
C ILE A 265 -5.05 20.07 17.87
N VAL A 266 -4.42 18.92 18.09
CA VAL A 266 -3.01 18.84 18.49
C VAL A 266 -2.24 18.11 17.41
N ASN A 267 -1.19 18.73 16.89
CA ASN A 267 -0.21 18.08 16.02
C ASN A 267 0.99 17.62 16.86
N LEU A 268 1.34 16.34 16.77
CA LEU A 268 2.57 15.75 17.28
C LEU A 268 3.41 15.27 16.10
N GLY A 269 3.88 16.23 15.30
CA GLY A 269 4.52 15.99 14.02
C GLY A 269 5.99 15.63 14.15
N PHE A 270 6.37 14.38 13.84
CA PHE A 270 7.75 13.88 13.80
C PHE A 270 8.52 13.91 15.14
N VAL A 271 7.85 14.24 16.24
CA VAL A 271 8.45 14.33 17.59
C VAL A 271 8.83 12.97 18.16
N LEU A 272 7.97 11.95 17.99
CA LEU A 272 8.23 10.63 18.57
C LEU A 272 9.49 9.98 17.99
N ASN A 273 9.85 10.32 16.75
CA ASN A 273 11.03 9.77 16.09
C ASN A 273 12.34 10.24 16.72
N VAL A 274 12.36 11.41 17.34
CA VAL A 274 13.61 12.05 17.80
C VAL A 274 13.86 11.85 19.30
N ILE A 275 12.91 11.21 20.01
CA ILE A 275 13.04 10.88 21.42
C ILE A 275 13.61 9.47 21.56
N GLU A 276 14.83 9.35 22.05
CA GLU A 276 15.57 8.10 22.22
C GLU A 276 15.14 7.28 23.44
N ASN A 277 14.54 7.93 24.44
CA ASN A 277 14.08 7.30 25.67
C ASN A 277 12.62 6.87 25.50
N VAL A 278 12.35 5.55 25.55
CA VAL A 278 11.01 5.00 25.34
C VAL A 278 10.01 5.51 26.38
N ASN A 279 10.41 5.70 27.64
CA ASN A 279 9.52 6.22 28.69
C ASN A 279 9.18 7.69 28.43
N GLU A 280 10.16 8.51 28.07
CA GLU A 280 9.93 9.91 27.69
C GLU A 280 9.03 10.02 26.45
N ARG A 281 9.24 9.14 25.46
CA ARG A 281 8.43 9.07 24.24
C ARG A 281 6.97 8.76 24.56
N THR A 282 6.75 7.78 25.45
CA THR A 282 5.43 7.39 25.95
C THR A 282 4.75 8.52 26.71
N GLU A 283 5.46 9.18 27.63
CA GLU A 283 4.91 10.32 28.38
C GLU A 283 4.64 11.52 27.48
N THR A 284 5.46 11.74 26.44
CA THR A 284 5.23 12.80 25.44
C THR A 284 3.93 12.55 24.67
N LEU A 285 3.69 11.31 24.22
CA LEU A 285 2.44 10.94 23.54
C LEU A 285 1.22 11.14 24.47
N LYS A 286 1.30 10.71 25.72
CA LYS A 286 0.23 10.92 26.72
C LYS A 286 -0.04 12.40 26.98
N ASN A 287 1.01 13.21 27.07
CA ASN A 287 0.88 14.65 27.29
C ASN A 287 0.23 15.34 26.08
N ALA A 288 0.68 15.05 24.86
CA ALA A 288 0.05 15.57 23.65
C ALA A 288 -1.44 15.21 23.61
N TYR A 289 -1.78 13.95 23.90
CA TYR A 289 -3.17 13.51 24.00
C TYR A 289 -3.95 14.23 25.10
N LYS A 290 -3.36 14.53 26.26
CA LYS A 290 -4.02 15.30 27.34
C LYS A 290 -4.40 16.72 26.90
N HIS A 291 -3.63 17.33 26.00
CA HIS A 291 -3.89 18.67 25.46
C HIS A 291 -4.89 18.68 24.31
N THR A 292 -5.30 17.52 23.79
CA THR A 292 -6.27 17.43 22.70
C THR A 292 -7.71 17.47 23.22
N ASN A 293 -8.56 18.29 22.60
CA ASN A 293 -10.02 18.24 22.80
C ASN A 293 -10.71 17.38 21.73
N GLN A 294 -10.37 17.53 20.44
CA GLN A 294 -11.11 16.88 19.35
C GLN A 294 -10.27 15.92 18.49
N LEU A 295 -9.10 16.33 18.00
CA LEU A 295 -8.26 15.54 17.08
C LEU A 295 -6.77 15.63 17.46
N LEU A 296 -6.14 14.48 17.70
CA LEU A 296 -4.68 14.37 17.80
C LEU A 296 -4.15 13.77 16.51
N LEU A 297 -3.17 14.43 15.90
CA LEU A 297 -2.46 13.93 14.73
C LEU A 297 -1.03 13.57 15.12
N VAL A 298 -0.64 12.30 14.97
CA VAL A 298 0.71 11.80 15.25
C VAL A 298 1.38 11.44 13.95
N SER A 299 2.50 12.11 13.62
CA SER A 299 3.25 11.82 12.40
C SER A 299 4.62 11.25 12.72
N VAL A 300 5.05 10.24 11.98
CA VAL A 300 6.36 9.64 12.10
C VAL A 300 7.02 9.37 10.75
N MET A 301 8.35 9.32 10.74
CA MET A 301 9.09 8.79 9.60
C MET A 301 8.95 7.27 9.52
N LEU A 302 8.57 6.79 8.33
CA LEU A 302 8.51 5.36 8.03
C LEU A 302 9.89 4.79 7.69
N ALA A 303 10.07 3.50 7.95
CA ALA A 303 11.27 2.75 7.62
C ALA A 303 11.34 2.46 6.11
N ASN A 304 12.28 3.10 5.41
CA ASN A 304 12.75 2.63 4.12
C ASN A 304 14.05 1.87 4.35
N GLU A 305 14.12 0.59 3.95
CA GLU A 305 15.28 -0.28 4.20
C GLU A 305 16.59 0.35 3.69
N ALA A 306 16.57 1.00 2.52
CA ALA A 306 17.72 1.69 1.92
C ALA A 306 18.28 2.88 2.72
N LYS A 307 17.50 3.54 3.59
CA LYS A 307 17.99 4.68 4.39
C LYS A 307 18.61 4.27 5.72
N GLN A 308 18.32 3.07 6.22
CA GLN A 308 18.77 2.62 7.54
C GLN A 308 20.19 2.04 7.54
N GLU A 309 20.67 1.53 6.40
CA GLU A 309 21.98 0.86 6.31
C GLU A 309 23.18 1.81 6.53
N HIS A 310 22.98 3.12 6.37
CA HIS A 310 24.05 4.12 6.49
C HIS A 310 24.22 4.73 7.88
N PHE A 311 23.36 4.42 8.86
CA PHE A 311 23.36 5.06 10.18
C PHE A 311 23.76 4.11 11.31
N LYS A 312 24.44 4.63 12.33
CA LYS A 312 24.90 3.87 13.50
C LYS A 312 23.68 3.47 14.33
N GLN A 313 23.43 2.18 14.56
CA GLN A 313 22.33 1.77 15.43
C GLN A 313 22.53 2.26 16.87
N TYR A 314 21.45 2.76 17.48
CA TYR A 314 21.45 3.25 18.87
C TYR A 314 20.07 3.02 19.50
N LYS A 315 20.02 2.28 20.61
CA LYS A 315 18.77 1.83 21.25
C LYS A 315 17.83 1.18 20.23
N ASP A 316 16.61 1.70 20.08
CA ASP A 316 15.57 1.21 19.18
C ASP A 316 15.44 2.02 17.88
N GLY A 317 16.49 2.79 17.55
CA GLY A 317 16.60 3.62 16.35
C GLY A 317 18.05 3.70 15.86
N VAL A 318 18.39 4.83 15.24
CA VAL A 318 19.72 5.10 14.68
C VAL A 318 20.22 6.48 15.11
N ILE A 319 21.55 6.65 15.16
CA ILE A 319 22.21 7.94 15.23
C ILE A 319 22.61 8.36 13.81
N THR A 320 22.17 9.55 13.41
CA THR A 320 22.51 10.14 12.11
C THR A 320 23.95 10.67 12.08
N LYS A 321 24.43 11.09 10.91
CA LYS A 321 25.75 11.74 10.75
C LYS A 321 25.90 13.01 11.60
N TRP A 322 24.79 13.62 12.02
CA TRP A 322 24.73 14.86 12.81
C TRP A 322 24.61 14.59 14.33
N ASN A 323 24.86 13.35 14.77
CA ASN A 323 24.72 12.92 16.15
C ASN A 323 23.29 13.10 16.74
N THR A 324 22.27 13.00 15.88
CA THR A 324 20.86 13.04 16.27
C THR A 324 20.25 11.64 16.28
N PHE A 325 19.34 11.36 17.22
CA PHE A 325 18.59 10.11 17.24
C PHE A 325 17.40 10.16 16.28
N GLN A 326 17.19 9.08 15.55
CA GLN A 326 16.03 8.88 14.70
C GLN A 326 15.51 7.44 14.85
N LYS A 327 14.26 7.29 15.26
CA LYS A 327 13.52 6.04 15.16
C LYS A 327 12.68 6.05 13.88
N TYR A 328 12.69 4.96 13.14
CA TYR A 328 11.76 4.73 12.03
C TYR A 328 10.71 3.69 12.44
N TYR A 329 9.50 3.84 11.92
CA TYR A 329 8.37 2.96 12.21
C TYR A 329 7.86 2.28 10.93
N SER A 330 7.20 1.14 11.04
CA SER A 330 6.20 0.76 10.03
C SER A 330 4.83 1.35 10.39
N GLN A 331 3.92 1.43 9.41
CA GLN A 331 2.54 1.90 9.63
C GLN A 331 1.84 1.13 10.76
N ALA A 332 1.96 -0.20 10.75
CA ALA A 332 1.39 -1.07 11.77
C ALA A 332 2.06 -0.87 13.15
N GLN A 333 3.38 -0.66 13.19
CA GLN A 333 4.10 -0.44 14.45
C GLN A 333 3.70 0.86 15.12
N ILE A 334 3.62 1.98 14.39
CA ILE A 334 3.22 3.26 15.00
C ILE A 334 1.77 3.20 15.46
N ARG A 335 0.89 2.58 14.67
CA ARG A 335 -0.50 2.35 15.04
C ARG A 335 -0.61 1.58 16.36
N ALA A 336 0.03 0.41 16.44
CA ALA A 336 0.02 -0.43 17.64
C ALA A 336 0.61 0.29 18.86
N TYR A 337 1.70 1.05 18.68
CA TYR A 337 2.32 1.83 19.75
C TYR A 337 1.34 2.87 20.33
N ILE A 338 0.61 3.59 19.48
CA ILE A 338 -0.38 4.58 19.92
C ILE A 338 -1.56 3.89 20.61
N GLU A 339 -2.14 2.87 20.00
CA GLU A 339 -3.30 2.14 20.53
C GLU A 339 -2.98 1.52 21.90
N GLN A 340 -1.80 0.91 22.07
CA GLN A 340 -1.37 0.33 23.35
C GLN A 340 -1.07 1.40 24.41
N THR A 341 -0.50 2.53 24.03
CA THR A 341 -0.11 3.59 24.98
C THR A 341 -1.32 4.36 25.50
N LEU A 342 -2.26 4.67 24.62
CA LEU A 342 -3.41 5.53 24.93
C LEU A 342 -4.69 4.73 25.20
N ASN A 343 -4.72 3.43 24.87
CA ASN A 343 -5.92 2.60 24.92
C ASN A 343 -7.12 3.19 24.15
N VAL A 344 -6.82 3.69 22.94
CA VAL A 344 -7.81 4.32 22.03
C VAL A 344 -7.76 3.65 20.67
N LYS A 345 -8.83 3.80 19.89
CA LYS A 345 -8.80 3.45 18.46
C LYS A 345 -8.10 4.54 17.66
N THR A 346 -7.48 4.13 16.57
CA THR A 346 -6.78 5.05 15.66
C THR A 346 -7.26 4.90 14.23
N MET A 347 -7.02 5.94 13.43
CA MET A 347 -7.26 5.95 12.00
C MET A 347 -5.97 6.33 11.26
N ALA A 348 -5.69 5.65 10.15
CA ALA A 348 -4.63 6.10 9.25
C ALA A 348 -5.11 7.36 8.51
N PHE A 349 -4.35 8.46 8.65
CA PHE A 349 -4.63 9.76 8.04
C PHE A 349 -3.68 10.05 6.85
N GLY A 350 -2.72 9.16 6.62
CA GLY A 350 -1.70 9.19 5.59
C GLY A 350 -0.58 8.19 5.89
N GLN A 351 0.41 8.10 5.01
CA GLN A 351 1.61 7.31 5.27
C GLN A 351 2.40 7.90 6.45
N GLY A 352 2.56 7.14 7.52
CA GLY A 352 3.21 7.58 8.75
C GLY A 352 2.42 8.60 9.55
N ILE A 353 1.18 8.92 9.16
CA ILE A 353 0.32 9.91 9.82
C ILE A 353 -0.91 9.20 10.38
N ILE A 354 -1.08 9.24 11.71
CA ILE A 354 -2.15 8.56 12.44
C ILE A 354 -3.02 9.61 13.15
N ALA A 355 -4.32 9.56 12.92
CA ALA A 355 -5.32 10.39 13.57
C ALA A 355 -5.98 9.66 14.75
N ILE A 356 -6.22 10.41 15.82
CA ILE A 356 -6.96 9.97 17.01
C ILE A 356 -8.07 10.98 17.25
N PHE A 357 -9.29 10.59 16.91
CA PHE A 357 -10.48 11.41 17.14
C PHE A 357 -10.98 11.17 18.57
N LYS A 358 -10.95 12.22 19.39
CA LYS A 358 -11.62 12.27 20.69
C LYS A 358 -13.09 12.66 20.58
N CYS A 359 -13.43 13.42 19.54
CA CYS A 359 -14.79 13.82 19.23
C CYS A 359 -15.39 12.83 18.22
N PRO A 360 -16.35 11.97 18.63
CA PRO A 360 -16.99 11.01 17.74
C PRO A 360 -17.75 11.67 16.58
N GLN A 361 -18.32 12.86 16.79
CA GLN A 361 -18.99 13.64 15.75
C GLN A 361 -18.00 14.07 14.66
N LEU A 362 -16.79 14.49 15.05
CA LEU A 362 -15.74 14.88 14.11
C LEU A 362 -15.19 13.68 13.32
N GLU A 363 -15.04 12.53 13.98
CA GLU A 363 -14.67 11.26 13.32
C GLU A 363 -15.70 10.87 12.25
N GLU A 364 -16.99 10.95 12.60
CA GLU A 364 -18.08 10.60 11.69
C GLU A 364 -18.16 11.58 10.51
N ALA A 365 -18.01 12.89 10.77
CA ALA A 365 -17.92 13.91 9.72
C ALA A 365 -16.76 13.64 8.76
N HIS A 366 -15.58 13.28 9.27
CA HIS A 366 -14.41 12.92 8.46
C HIS A 366 -14.68 11.71 7.55
N HIS A 367 -15.35 10.69 8.05
CA HIS A 367 -15.67 9.51 7.24
C HIS A 367 -16.70 9.79 6.15
N LEU A 368 -17.68 10.65 6.45
CA LEU A 368 -18.63 11.10 5.44
C LEU A 368 -17.93 11.91 4.35
N GLU A 369 -17.01 12.79 4.75
CA GLU A 369 -16.16 13.57 3.86
C GLU A 369 -15.40 12.67 2.88
N LEU A 370 -14.68 11.64 3.38
CA LEU A 370 -13.95 10.68 2.55
C LEU A 370 -14.83 9.93 1.53
N GLN A 371 -16.10 9.71 1.86
CA GLN A 371 -17.00 8.91 1.02
C GLN A 371 -17.82 9.75 0.03
N PHE A 372 -18.18 10.97 0.43
CA PHE A 372 -19.16 11.79 -0.29
C PHE A 372 -18.58 13.06 -0.90
N GLN A 373 -17.38 13.52 -0.50
CA GLN A 373 -16.70 14.58 -1.24
C GLN A 373 -16.00 14.04 -2.48
N ASN A 374 -16.82 13.95 -3.52
CA ASN A 374 -16.33 14.00 -4.88
C ASN A 374 -15.88 15.45 -5.17
N TYR A 375 -14.58 15.64 -5.38
CA TYR A 375 -13.96 16.87 -5.94
C TYR A 375 -14.48 17.28 -7.33
N ASN A 376 -15.53 16.63 -7.83
CA ASN A 376 -16.13 16.89 -9.14
C ASN A 376 -17.65 17.14 -8.99
N TRP A 377 -18.03 18.18 -8.23
CA TRP A 377 -19.38 18.76 -8.33
C TRP A 377 -19.69 19.26 -9.76
N GLN A 378 -18.66 19.46 -10.60
CA GLN A 378 -18.79 20.22 -11.84
C GLN A 378 -18.73 19.40 -13.16
N HIS A 379 -18.53 18.07 -13.12
CA HIS A 379 -18.33 17.31 -14.37
C HIS A 379 -19.02 15.94 -14.49
N ILE A 380 -19.60 15.37 -13.44
CA ILE A 380 -20.18 14.00 -13.51
C ILE A 380 -21.67 14.02 -13.86
N THR A 381 -22.41 15.06 -13.49
CA THR A 381 -23.70 15.31 -14.11
C THR A 381 -23.42 15.88 -15.50
N GLN A 382 -23.49 15.03 -16.53
CA GLN A 382 -23.79 15.54 -17.87
C GLN A 382 -24.95 16.53 -17.68
N ARG A 383 -24.85 17.76 -18.21
CA ARG A 383 -25.96 18.72 -18.14
C ARG A 383 -27.21 17.97 -18.57
N ALA A 384 -28.15 17.84 -17.63
CA ALA A 384 -29.36 17.07 -17.82
C ALA A 384 -30.00 17.49 -19.14
N GLN A 385 -30.17 16.56 -20.07
CA GLN A 385 -30.70 16.91 -21.38
C GLN A 385 -32.22 17.12 -21.24
N PRO A 386 -32.73 18.32 -21.59
CA PRO A 386 -34.16 18.58 -21.53
C PRO A 386 -34.89 17.71 -22.55
N LYS A 387 -36.05 17.15 -22.19
CA LYS A 387 -36.94 16.52 -23.17
C LYS A 387 -37.44 17.57 -24.17
N ALA A 388 -37.46 17.24 -25.47
CA ALA A 388 -38.08 18.08 -26.49
C ALA A 388 -39.61 18.11 -26.28
N LEU A 389 -40.13 19.17 -25.67
CA LEU A 389 -41.56 19.38 -25.42
C LEU A 389 -42.23 20.30 -26.46
N PRO A 390 -43.56 20.24 -26.65
CA PRO A 390 -44.30 21.11 -27.56
C PRO A 390 -44.25 22.60 -27.14
N LYS A 391 -44.08 23.50 -28.12
CA LYS A 391 -43.87 24.96 -27.96
C LYS A 391 -44.94 25.71 -27.13
N ALA A 392 -46.10 25.13 -26.86
CA ALA A 392 -47.19 25.78 -26.13
C ALA A 392 -47.04 25.75 -24.59
N GLN A 393 -46.28 24.79 -24.04
CA GLN A 393 -46.03 24.67 -22.60
C GLN A 393 -44.65 25.22 -22.17
N GLN A 394 -43.81 25.62 -23.13
CA GLN A 394 -42.44 26.08 -22.87
C GLN A 394 -42.37 27.44 -22.16
N LYS A 395 -43.36 28.34 -22.35
CA LYS A 395 -43.31 29.72 -21.82
C LYS A 395 -43.64 29.90 -20.33
N THR A 396 -43.94 28.83 -19.59
CA THR A 396 -44.53 28.91 -18.25
C THR A 396 -43.51 28.56 -17.16
N LEU A 397 -43.17 29.52 -16.28
CA LEU A 397 -42.39 29.41 -15.04
C LEU A 397 -40.95 28.83 -15.11
N PHE A 398 -40.71 27.77 -15.88
CA PHE A 398 -39.41 27.15 -16.09
C PHE A 398 -38.44 28.10 -16.80
N GLU A 399 -38.82 28.68 -17.95
CA GLU A 399 -37.99 29.66 -18.68
C GLU A 399 -37.65 30.90 -17.84
N LYS A 400 -38.51 31.30 -16.89
CA LYS A 400 -38.29 32.49 -16.04
C LYS A 400 -37.31 32.24 -14.88
N HIS A 401 -37.15 30.99 -14.46
CA HIS A 401 -36.35 30.62 -13.29
C HIS A 401 -35.42 29.44 -13.58
N GLN A 402 -34.95 29.32 -14.82
CA GLN A 402 -34.20 28.16 -15.30
C GLN A 402 -32.98 27.84 -14.43
N THR A 403 -32.15 28.83 -14.12
CA THR A 403 -30.96 28.64 -13.27
C THR A 403 -31.30 28.09 -11.89
N LEU A 404 -32.31 28.65 -11.22
CA LEU A 404 -32.77 28.18 -9.91
C LEU A 404 -33.28 26.73 -9.95
N LEU A 405 -33.96 26.34 -11.03
CA LEU A 405 -34.51 25.01 -11.21
C LEU A 405 -33.45 23.99 -11.62
N ASP A 406 -32.51 24.39 -12.47
CA ASP A 406 -31.32 23.61 -12.82
C ASP A 406 -30.51 23.32 -11.55
N ASP A 407 -30.22 24.35 -10.74
CA ASP A 407 -29.46 24.22 -9.48
C ASP A 407 -30.19 23.29 -8.49
N PHE A 408 -31.51 23.42 -8.36
CA PHE A 408 -32.31 22.54 -7.52
C PHE A 408 -32.31 21.10 -8.04
N TRP A 409 -32.41 20.88 -9.36
CA TRP A 409 -32.34 19.55 -9.96
C TRP A 409 -30.98 18.89 -9.70
N GLN A 410 -29.88 19.64 -9.85
CA GLN A 410 -28.54 19.15 -9.54
C GLN A 410 -28.41 18.71 -8.07
N HIS A 411 -29.00 19.44 -7.12
CA HIS A 411 -29.06 19.01 -5.72
C HIS A 411 -29.87 17.72 -5.55
N CYS A 412 -30.99 17.58 -6.27
CA CYS A 412 -31.79 16.35 -6.25
C CYS A 412 -30.98 15.14 -6.75
N LEU A 413 -30.23 15.30 -7.84
CA LEU A 413 -29.34 14.27 -8.38
C LEU A 413 -28.17 13.96 -7.45
N HIS A 414 -27.58 14.97 -6.81
CA HIS A 414 -26.51 14.78 -5.84
C HIS A 414 -26.94 13.93 -4.63
N PHE A 415 -28.11 14.24 -4.06
CA PHE A 415 -28.63 13.49 -2.92
C PHE A 415 -29.34 12.18 -3.32
N GLY A 416 -29.67 12.01 -4.61
CA GLY A 416 -30.59 10.95 -5.07
C GLY A 416 -31.96 11.03 -4.38
N ARG A 417 -32.33 12.22 -3.90
CA ARG A 417 -33.57 12.53 -3.18
C ARG A 417 -33.82 14.03 -3.18
N LEU A 418 -35.02 14.43 -2.79
CA LEU A 418 -35.35 15.83 -2.58
C LEU A 418 -34.49 16.43 -1.44
N PRO A 419 -33.87 17.60 -1.63
CA PRO A 419 -33.18 18.30 -0.54
C PRO A 419 -34.20 18.84 0.48
N ALA A 420 -33.82 18.82 1.75
CA ALA A 420 -34.54 19.53 2.81
C ALA A 420 -34.34 21.05 2.69
N ASN A 421 -35.10 21.83 3.44
CA ASN A 421 -35.04 23.30 3.39
C ASN A 421 -33.68 23.87 3.82
N ASP A 422 -32.96 23.15 4.68
CA ASP A 422 -31.61 23.46 5.17
C ASP A 422 -30.49 22.87 4.27
N GLU A 423 -30.86 22.14 3.21
CA GLU A 423 -29.92 21.49 2.28
C GLU A 423 -29.87 22.17 0.91
N PHE A 424 -30.63 23.26 0.72
CA PHE A 424 -30.63 24.07 -0.48
C PHE A 424 -30.75 25.56 -0.11
N GLU A 425 -29.70 26.34 -0.34
CA GLU A 425 -29.62 27.73 0.11
C GLU A 425 -30.77 28.61 -0.44
N GLN A 426 -31.19 28.34 -1.68
CA GLN A 426 -32.25 29.09 -2.35
C GLN A 426 -33.67 28.52 -2.07
N SER A 427 -33.84 27.68 -1.03
CA SER A 427 -35.14 27.09 -0.67
C SER A 427 -36.26 28.11 -0.48
N THR A 428 -35.98 29.24 0.16
CA THR A 428 -36.98 30.31 0.37
C THR A 428 -37.45 30.89 -0.96
N THR A 429 -36.51 31.19 -1.86
CA THR A 429 -36.76 31.69 -3.21
C THR A 429 -37.51 30.69 -4.07
N LEU A 430 -37.10 29.42 -4.08
CA LEU A 430 -37.77 28.36 -4.83
C LEU A 430 -39.22 28.17 -4.37
N ARG A 431 -39.45 28.18 -3.05
CA ARG A 431 -40.79 28.08 -2.48
C ARG A 431 -41.65 29.32 -2.74
N LYS A 432 -41.06 30.51 -2.87
CA LYS A 432 -41.80 31.70 -3.28
C LYS A 432 -42.40 31.55 -4.67
N TYR A 433 -41.66 30.96 -5.61
CA TYR A 433 -42.10 30.82 -7.00
C TYR A 433 -42.95 29.56 -7.25
N LEU A 434 -42.58 28.42 -6.65
CA LEU A 434 -43.23 27.11 -6.91
C LEU A 434 -44.00 26.53 -5.70
N ALA A 435 -44.16 27.29 -4.62
CA ALA A 435 -44.80 26.93 -3.35
C ALA A 435 -44.06 25.87 -2.50
N SER A 436 -43.54 24.79 -3.08
CA SER A 436 -42.82 23.74 -2.34
C SER A 436 -41.75 23.02 -3.17
N HIS A 437 -40.78 22.39 -2.49
CA HIS A 437 -39.79 21.52 -3.13
C HIS A 437 -40.44 20.34 -3.88
N ASN A 438 -41.51 19.75 -3.34
CA ASN A 438 -42.23 18.66 -4.00
C ASN A 438 -42.84 19.11 -5.34
N LYS A 439 -43.44 20.31 -5.38
CA LYS A 439 -43.99 20.86 -6.63
C LYS A 439 -42.88 21.16 -7.64
N ALA A 440 -41.75 21.72 -7.19
CA ALA A 440 -40.59 21.94 -8.03
C ALA A 440 -40.06 20.63 -8.63
N PHE A 441 -39.92 19.60 -7.80
CA PHE A 441 -39.44 18.29 -8.24
C PHE A 441 -40.38 17.60 -9.22
N ASN A 442 -41.69 17.60 -8.96
CA ASN A 442 -42.67 17.04 -9.89
C ASN A 442 -42.66 17.75 -11.25
N LEU A 443 -42.46 19.08 -11.25
CA LEU A 443 -42.29 19.83 -12.50
C LEU A 443 -41.04 19.37 -13.26
N LEU A 444 -39.92 19.20 -12.55
CA LEU A 444 -38.63 18.84 -13.15
C LEU A 444 -38.58 17.38 -13.62
N GLN A 445 -39.23 16.44 -12.91
CA GLN A 445 -39.34 15.05 -13.35
C GLN A 445 -40.08 14.92 -14.69
N ASN A 446 -41.05 15.78 -14.95
CA ASN A 446 -41.73 15.82 -16.24
C ASN A 446 -40.84 16.41 -17.35
N TYR A 447 -39.92 17.30 -16.99
CA TYR A 447 -39.03 18.02 -17.91
C TYR A 447 -37.76 17.24 -18.27
N TYR A 448 -37.14 16.56 -17.31
CA TYR A 448 -35.94 15.75 -17.49
C TYR A 448 -36.25 14.26 -17.67
N GLU A 449 -35.24 13.47 -18.04
CA GLU A 449 -35.37 12.02 -18.18
C GLU A 449 -35.50 11.34 -16.81
N GLN A 450 -36.53 10.50 -16.66
CA GLN A 450 -36.83 9.83 -15.39
C GLN A 450 -35.70 8.85 -14.96
N ASN A 451 -35.00 8.27 -15.94
CA ASN A 451 -33.89 7.35 -15.72
C ASN A 451 -32.70 8.02 -15.00
N GLU A 452 -32.49 9.33 -15.18
CA GLU A 452 -31.38 10.07 -14.56
C GLU A 452 -31.52 10.12 -13.02
N PHE A 453 -32.72 10.42 -12.53
CA PHE A 453 -32.98 10.49 -11.10
C PHE A 453 -32.94 9.10 -10.45
N GLU A 454 -33.45 8.07 -11.12
CA GLU A 454 -33.37 6.69 -10.63
C GLU A 454 -31.92 6.21 -10.51
N GLN A 455 -31.06 6.54 -11.49
CA GLN A 455 -29.62 6.27 -11.43
C GLN A 455 -28.95 7.01 -10.28
N ALA A 456 -29.29 8.29 -10.06
CA ALA A 456 -28.82 9.08 -8.93
C ALA A 456 -29.22 8.44 -7.59
N GLN A 457 -30.46 7.95 -7.47
CA GLN A 457 -30.96 7.27 -6.28
C GLN A 457 -30.19 5.97 -6.01
N GLN A 458 -29.95 5.14 -7.03
CA GLN A 458 -29.15 3.92 -6.91
C GLN A 458 -27.68 4.22 -6.56
N LYS A 459 -27.08 5.24 -7.19
CA LYS A 459 -25.73 5.68 -6.86
C LYS A 459 -25.61 6.09 -5.39
N ARG A 460 -26.54 6.93 -4.90
CA ARG A 460 -26.54 7.35 -3.49
C ARG A 460 -26.70 6.15 -2.56
N LYS A 461 -27.61 5.22 -2.87
CA LYS A 461 -27.81 4.00 -2.09
C LYS A 461 -26.51 3.17 -2.02
N HIS A 462 -25.81 3.00 -3.14
CA HIS A 462 -24.51 2.32 -3.17
C HIS A 462 -23.44 3.06 -2.36
N ASP A 463 -23.38 4.39 -2.43
CA ASP A 463 -22.46 5.20 -1.63
C ASP A 463 -22.70 4.98 -0.12
N LEU A 464 -23.97 4.94 0.30
CA LEU A 464 -24.36 4.63 1.68
C LEU A 464 -23.99 3.19 2.07
N LEU A 465 -24.18 2.21 1.20
CA LEU A 465 -23.78 0.83 1.48
C LEU A 465 -22.27 0.69 1.65
N VAL A 466 -21.48 1.32 0.79
CA VAL A 466 -20.02 1.37 0.91
C VAL A 466 -19.62 2.03 2.23
N TYR A 467 -20.24 3.17 2.57
CA TYR A 467 -20.04 3.87 3.83
C TYR A 467 -20.21 2.94 5.05
N PHE A 468 -21.37 2.29 5.15
CA PHE A 468 -21.67 1.40 6.28
C PHE A 468 -20.80 0.14 6.26
N ALA A 469 -20.47 -0.41 5.09
CA ALA A 469 -19.60 -1.58 4.98
C ALA A 469 -18.19 -1.27 5.51
N LEU A 470 -17.63 -0.12 5.15
CA LEU A 470 -16.33 0.33 5.64
C LEU A 470 -16.37 0.73 7.12
N SER A 471 -17.51 1.22 7.64
CA SER A 471 -17.73 1.40 9.07
C SER A 471 -17.68 0.06 9.83
N LEU A 472 -18.33 -0.98 9.29
CA LEU A 472 -18.34 -2.32 9.88
C LEU A 472 -16.94 -2.95 9.88
N PHE A 473 -16.20 -2.83 8.77
CA PHE A 473 -14.81 -3.31 8.69
C PHE A 473 -13.92 -2.64 9.76
N GLY A 474 -14.02 -1.32 9.91
CA GLY A 474 -13.32 -0.56 10.96
C GLY A 474 -13.85 -0.78 12.38
N LYS A 475 -14.87 -1.64 12.59
CA LYS A 475 -15.54 -1.87 13.88
C LYS A 475 -16.03 -0.58 14.55
N ARG A 476 -16.53 0.36 13.74
CA ARG A 476 -17.10 1.64 14.19
C ARG A 476 -18.62 1.52 14.36
N GLN A 477 -19.17 2.21 15.37
CA GLN A 477 -20.60 2.28 15.61
C GLN A 477 -21.16 3.61 15.06
N ALA A 478 -21.46 3.65 13.76
CA ALA A 478 -21.97 4.87 13.08
C ALA A 478 -23.25 5.46 13.71
N LYS A 479 -24.02 4.65 14.47
CA LYS A 479 -25.35 5.04 14.98
C LYS A 479 -25.32 6.21 15.98
N SER A 480 -24.26 6.35 16.78
CA SER A 480 -24.31 7.20 17.98
C SER A 480 -24.38 8.71 17.68
N HIS A 481 -23.91 9.16 16.51
CA HIS A 481 -23.81 10.58 16.17
C HIS A 481 -24.06 10.87 14.67
N MET A 482 -25.11 10.29 14.10
CA MET A 482 -25.44 10.50 12.68
C MET A 482 -25.92 11.94 12.42
N PRO A 483 -25.32 12.66 11.46
CA PRO A 483 -25.83 13.97 11.03
C PRO A 483 -27.25 13.89 10.47
N ALA A 484 -27.98 15.01 10.54
CA ALA A 484 -29.34 15.11 10.03
C ALA A 484 -29.46 14.68 8.56
N ARG A 485 -28.47 15.05 7.72
CA ARG A 485 -28.37 14.65 6.32
C ARG A 485 -28.34 13.13 6.15
N LEU A 486 -27.49 12.43 6.88
CA LEU A 486 -27.38 10.96 6.80
C LEU A 486 -28.67 10.28 7.28
N THR A 487 -29.32 10.85 8.30
CA THR A 487 -30.61 10.34 8.79
C THR A 487 -31.71 10.48 7.73
N ARG A 488 -31.74 11.60 6.99
CA ARG A 488 -32.68 11.80 5.88
C ARG A 488 -32.39 10.84 4.73
N ASP A 489 -31.12 10.66 4.39
CA ASP A 489 -30.69 9.70 3.36
C ASP A 489 -31.14 8.29 3.70
N LEU A 490 -30.90 7.86 4.94
CA LEU A 490 -31.34 6.55 5.42
C LEU A 490 -32.84 6.35 5.30
N LYS A 491 -33.65 7.36 5.65
CA LYS A 491 -35.11 7.29 5.57
C LYS A 491 -35.64 7.16 4.14
N VAL A 492 -34.94 7.74 3.16
CA VAL A 492 -35.38 7.72 1.76
C VAL A 492 -34.86 6.48 1.03
N HIS A 493 -33.62 6.10 1.28
CA HIS A 493 -32.94 5.02 0.54
C HIS A 493 -33.11 3.64 1.18
N PHE A 494 -33.54 3.58 2.44
CA PHE A 494 -33.76 2.35 3.20
C PHE A 494 -35.02 2.46 4.07
N ASN A 495 -35.68 1.34 4.36
CA ASN A 495 -36.88 1.39 5.23
C ASN A 495 -36.50 1.74 6.68
N ASN A 496 -35.36 1.22 7.14
CA ASN A 496 -34.81 1.51 8.46
C ASN A 496 -33.29 1.28 8.49
N TYR A 497 -32.65 1.80 9.54
CA TYR A 497 -31.20 1.71 9.76
C TYR A 497 -30.67 0.27 9.82
N ASN A 498 -31.42 -0.66 10.43
CA ASN A 498 -30.97 -2.05 10.56
C ASN A 498 -30.89 -2.74 9.20
N GLN A 499 -31.85 -2.46 8.30
CA GLN A 499 -31.82 -2.98 6.94
C GLN A 499 -30.62 -2.46 6.14
N ALA A 500 -30.26 -1.18 6.31
CA ALA A 500 -29.06 -0.61 5.68
C ALA A 500 -27.78 -1.33 6.17
N LEU A 501 -27.67 -1.57 7.49
CA LEU A 501 -26.56 -2.32 8.06
C LEU A 501 -26.50 -3.77 7.60
N GLU A 502 -27.63 -4.45 7.50
CA GLU A 502 -27.67 -5.84 7.00
C GLU A 502 -27.21 -5.93 5.54
N GLN A 503 -27.68 -5.02 4.69
CA GLN A 503 -27.24 -4.95 3.29
C GLN A 503 -25.75 -4.60 3.18
N ALA A 504 -25.28 -3.64 3.95
CA ALA A 504 -23.87 -3.26 4.00
C ALA A 504 -22.98 -4.39 4.52
N LYS A 505 -23.46 -5.14 5.52
CA LYS A 505 -22.80 -6.35 6.03
C LYS A 505 -22.71 -7.40 4.93
N LYS A 506 -23.81 -7.70 4.24
CA LYS A 506 -23.82 -8.65 3.10
C LYS A 506 -22.83 -8.23 2.02
N LEU A 507 -22.79 -6.94 1.66
CA LEU A 507 -21.82 -6.38 0.71
C LEU A 507 -20.38 -6.52 1.20
N LEU A 508 -20.10 -6.27 2.48
CA LEU A 508 -18.77 -6.44 3.06
C LEU A 508 -18.32 -7.90 3.01
N PHE A 509 -19.17 -8.86 3.36
CA PHE A 509 -18.82 -10.27 3.31
C PHE A 509 -18.66 -10.79 1.87
N SER A 510 -19.38 -10.23 0.89
CA SER A 510 -19.31 -10.69 -0.50
C SER A 510 -17.95 -10.41 -1.15
N ILE A 511 -17.17 -9.45 -0.64
CA ILE A 511 -15.82 -9.16 -1.16
C ILE A 511 -14.82 -10.30 -0.92
N ALA A 512 -15.13 -11.23 -0.02
CA ALA A 512 -14.28 -12.37 0.29
C ALA A 512 -14.33 -13.48 -0.78
N ASP A 513 -15.31 -13.43 -1.69
CA ASP A 513 -15.47 -14.38 -2.79
C ASP A 513 -14.75 -13.87 -4.06
N PRO A 514 -13.70 -14.57 -4.53
CA PRO A 514 -12.99 -14.25 -5.76
C PRO A 514 -13.88 -14.11 -6.99
N THR A 515 -14.96 -14.89 -7.09
CA THR A 515 -15.88 -14.89 -8.23
C THR A 515 -16.60 -13.55 -8.32
N ASN A 516 -17.06 -13.04 -7.17
CA ASN A 516 -17.73 -11.74 -7.10
C ASN A 516 -16.79 -10.60 -7.49
N ILE A 517 -15.54 -10.64 -7.03
CA ILE A 517 -14.52 -9.64 -7.39
C ILE A 517 -14.20 -9.71 -8.88
N GLY A 518 -14.01 -10.92 -9.44
CA GLY A 518 -13.79 -11.15 -10.86
C GLY A 518 -14.91 -10.55 -11.71
N ASN A 519 -16.15 -10.98 -11.47
CA ASN A 519 -17.34 -10.50 -12.20
C ASN A 519 -17.46 -8.96 -12.14
N ALA A 520 -17.25 -8.38 -10.96
CA ALA A 520 -17.31 -6.93 -10.79
C ALA A 520 -16.17 -6.21 -11.54
N CYS A 521 -14.98 -6.82 -11.67
CA CYS A 521 -13.89 -6.26 -12.48
C CYS A 521 -14.23 -6.27 -13.98
N TYR A 522 -14.81 -7.37 -14.50
CA TYR A 522 -15.25 -7.42 -15.90
C TYR A 522 -16.33 -6.37 -16.18
N GLN A 523 -17.36 -6.29 -15.32
CA GLN A 523 -18.41 -5.28 -15.43
C GLN A 523 -17.85 -3.85 -15.40
N ALA A 524 -16.92 -3.56 -14.48
CA ALA A 524 -16.29 -2.25 -14.40
C ALA A 524 -15.49 -1.92 -15.67
N TYR A 525 -14.75 -2.89 -16.21
CA TYR A 525 -13.98 -2.71 -17.44
C TYR A 525 -14.87 -2.49 -18.66
N GLU A 526 -16.01 -3.19 -18.78
CA GLU A 526 -16.98 -2.99 -19.86
C GLU A 526 -17.54 -1.55 -19.87
N GLN A 527 -17.78 -0.98 -18.69
CA GLN A 527 -18.30 0.38 -18.54
C GLN A 527 -17.25 1.47 -18.73
N ILE A 528 -16.06 1.29 -18.13
CA ILE A 528 -15.01 2.31 -18.10
C ILE A 528 -14.13 2.27 -19.37
N GLN A 529 -13.94 1.08 -19.94
CA GLN A 529 -13.13 0.81 -21.15
C GLN A 529 -11.70 1.40 -21.10
N LEU A 530 -11.08 1.37 -19.92
CA LEU A 530 -9.77 1.96 -19.67
C LEU A 530 -8.99 1.12 -18.65
N GLY A 531 -7.67 1.06 -18.82
CA GLY A 531 -6.75 0.27 -18.01
C GLY A 531 -6.47 -1.12 -18.58
N GLU A 532 -5.85 -1.98 -17.77
CA GLU A 532 -5.47 -3.34 -18.16
C GLU A 532 -6.32 -4.38 -17.44
N LEU A 533 -7.09 -5.14 -18.21
CA LEU A 533 -7.77 -6.32 -17.72
C LEU A 533 -6.96 -7.57 -18.08
N HIS A 534 -6.43 -8.23 -17.06
CA HIS A 534 -5.80 -9.54 -17.18
C HIS A 534 -6.79 -10.61 -16.76
N ASP A 535 -7.19 -11.43 -17.73
CA ASP A 535 -8.22 -12.45 -17.57
C ASP A 535 -7.95 -13.35 -16.35
N ASN A 536 -8.98 -13.55 -15.53
CA ASN A 536 -8.97 -14.38 -14.32
C ASN A 536 -7.83 -14.05 -13.33
N HIS A 537 -7.23 -12.86 -13.43
CA HIS A 537 -6.06 -12.47 -12.64
C HIS A 537 -6.25 -11.12 -11.96
N SER A 538 -6.40 -10.03 -12.74
CA SER A 538 -6.47 -8.69 -12.16
C SER A 538 -7.00 -7.63 -13.12
N TYR A 539 -7.54 -6.56 -12.56
CA TYR A 539 -7.84 -5.33 -13.28
C TYR A 539 -7.00 -4.16 -12.73
N ILE A 540 -6.34 -3.41 -13.62
CA ILE A 540 -5.51 -2.25 -13.28
C ILE A 540 -6.12 -1.00 -13.91
N LEU A 541 -6.38 0.04 -13.11
CA LEU A 541 -7.00 1.27 -13.59
C LEU A 541 -6.54 2.50 -12.79
N PRO A 542 -6.72 3.73 -13.32
CA PRO A 542 -6.37 4.95 -12.60
C PRO A 542 -7.27 5.20 -11.39
N THR A 543 -6.69 5.69 -10.29
CA THR A 543 -7.38 5.97 -9.03
C THR A 543 -8.52 6.99 -9.15
N ARG A 544 -8.46 7.90 -10.13
CA ARG A 544 -9.55 8.85 -10.43
C ARG A 544 -10.89 8.18 -10.80
N PHE A 545 -10.90 6.91 -11.19
CA PHE A 545 -12.12 6.17 -11.55
C PHE A 545 -12.73 5.37 -10.39
N LEU A 546 -12.14 5.40 -9.19
CA LEU A 546 -12.61 4.62 -8.05
C LEU A 546 -14.09 4.84 -7.71
N ASN A 547 -14.60 6.07 -7.84
CA ASN A 547 -15.99 6.40 -7.54
C ASN A 547 -16.99 5.99 -8.63
N GLN A 548 -16.50 5.49 -9.77
CA GLN A 548 -17.31 4.89 -10.84
C GLN A 548 -17.37 3.37 -10.73
N LEU A 549 -16.53 2.76 -9.88
CA LEU A 549 -16.53 1.32 -9.69
C LEU A 549 -17.82 0.82 -9.00
N PRO A 550 -18.23 -0.43 -9.28
CA PRO A 550 -19.28 -1.10 -8.51
C PRO A 550 -19.00 -1.07 -7.01
N ALA A 551 -20.08 -1.00 -6.22
CA ALA A 551 -20.00 -0.87 -4.75
C ALA A 551 -19.09 -1.93 -4.11
N ILE A 552 -19.11 -3.16 -4.61
CA ILE A 552 -18.28 -4.26 -4.11
C ILE A 552 -16.77 -3.99 -4.27
N LEU A 553 -16.34 -3.45 -5.42
CA LEU A 553 -14.94 -3.09 -5.64
C LEU A 553 -14.52 -1.88 -4.82
N ARG A 554 -15.44 -0.92 -4.62
CA ARG A 554 -15.21 0.24 -3.74
C ARG A 554 -15.04 -0.19 -2.29
N VAL A 555 -15.83 -1.15 -1.80
CA VAL A 555 -15.62 -1.75 -0.48
C VAL A 555 -14.29 -2.50 -0.44
N TYR A 556 -13.97 -3.33 -1.44
CA TYR A 556 -12.73 -4.10 -1.49
C TYR A 556 -11.49 -3.22 -1.44
N ILE A 557 -11.44 -2.16 -2.25
CA ILE A 557 -10.34 -1.18 -2.26
C ILE A 557 -10.37 -0.33 -0.98
N GLY A 558 -11.54 0.12 -0.54
CA GLY A 558 -11.68 0.91 0.68
C GLY A 558 -11.17 0.18 1.93
N CYS A 559 -11.36 -1.14 2.01
CA CYS A 559 -10.79 -1.94 3.09
C CYS A 559 -9.24 -1.96 3.02
N ALA A 560 -8.66 -2.02 1.81
CA ALA A 560 -7.21 -1.93 1.63
C ALA A 560 -6.65 -0.54 2.00
N VAL A 561 -7.38 0.53 1.63
CA VAL A 561 -7.07 1.91 2.02
C VAL A 561 -7.14 2.08 3.53
N GLN A 562 -8.12 1.49 4.23
CA GLN A 562 -8.17 1.56 5.70
C GLN A 562 -6.97 0.90 6.39
N LEU A 563 -6.34 -0.10 5.77
CA LEU A 563 -5.11 -0.74 6.28
C LEU A 563 -3.86 0.08 5.93
N TYR A 564 -3.78 0.58 4.69
CA TYR A 564 -2.63 1.30 4.17
C TYR A 564 -2.54 2.75 4.66
N GLY A 565 -3.66 3.45 4.65
CA GLY A 565 -3.75 4.91 4.75
C GLY A 565 -4.22 5.52 3.43
N ASP A 566 -3.88 6.79 3.24
CA ASP A 566 -4.32 7.55 2.07
C ASP A 566 -3.59 7.17 0.77
N ILE A 567 -4.27 7.32 -0.36
CA ILE A 567 -3.83 6.97 -1.71
C ILE A 567 -3.77 8.16 -2.67
N ASP A 568 -3.71 9.39 -2.15
CA ASP A 568 -3.63 10.63 -2.95
C ASP A 568 -2.53 10.64 -4.01
N ASP A 569 -1.37 10.10 -3.66
CA ASP A 569 -0.18 10.07 -4.50
C ASP A 569 -0.07 8.76 -5.30
N VAL A 570 -1.14 7.97 -5.33
CA VAL A 570 -1.22 6.73 -6.09
C VAL A 570 -1.90 7.00 -7.43
N ASP A 571 -1.23 6.64 -8.51
CA ASP A 571 -1.75 6.86 -9.86
C ASP A 571 -2.68 5.74 -10.31
N LEU A 572 -2.29 4.49 -10.04
CA LEU A 572 -3.04 3.30 -10.46
C LEU A 572 -3.33 2.37 -9.28
N VAL A 573 -4.49 1.74 -9.34
CA VAL A 573 -4.86 0.63 -8.47
C VAL A 573 -4.95 -0.66 -9.29
N LYS A 574 -4.38 -1.73 -8.76
CA LYS A 574 -4.48 -3.10 -9.28
C LYS A 574 -5.30 -3.95 -8.32
N ILE A 575 -6.46 -4.37 -8.79
CA ILE A 575 -7.39 -5.25 -8.08
C ILE A 575 -7.04 -6.69 -8.44
N HIS A 576 -6.59 -7.50 -7.47
CA HIS A 576 -6.32 -8.92 -7.70
C HIS A 576 -7.60 -9.71 -7.47
N MET A 577 -8.08 -10.43 -8.49
CA MET A 577 -9.39 -11.11 -8.45
C MET A 577 -9.39 -12.32 -7.50
N ARG A 578 -8.26 -13.05 -7.41
CA ARG A 578 -8.22 -14.36 -6.73
C ARG A 578 -7.50 -14.40 -5.39
N SER A 579 -6.70 -13.38 -5.09
CA SER A 579 -5.71 -13.49 -4.00
C SER A 579 -5.98 -12.62 -2.78
N GLY A 580 -7.10 -11.90 -2.74
CA GLY A 580 -7.44 -11.03 -1.59
C GLY A 580 -6.46 -9.87 -1.43
N LYS A 581 -5.96 -9.33 -2.55
CA LYS A 581 -4.93 -8.28 -2.58
C LYS A 581 -5.38 -7.09 -3.40
N VAL A 582 -4.89 -5.93 -2.99
CA VAL A 582 -4.90 -4.69 -3.77
C VAL A 582 -3.46 -4.21 -3.88
N THR A 583 -3.08 -3.68 -5.04
CA THR A 583 -1.77 -3.08 -5.24
C THR A 583 -1.92 -1.65 -5.71
N PHE A 584 -1.26 -0.73 -5.02
CA PHE A 584 -1.15 0.67 -5.39
C PHE A 584 0.17 0.89 -6.14
N LEU A 585 0.12 1.62 -7.24
CA LEU A 585 1.26 1.92 -8.09
C LEU A 585 1.42 3.42 -8.21
N LYS A 586 2.62 3.90 -7.89
CA LYS A 586 2.99 5.31 -7.95
C LYS A 586 4.15 5.50 -8.93
N TYR A 587 4.01 6.48 -9.79
CA TYR A 587 4.97 6.87 -10.80
C TYR A 587 5.63 8.20 -10.42
N ASP A 588 6.75 8.50 -11.06
CA ASP A 588 7.47 9.77 -10.88
C ASP A 588 6.65 10.97 -11.36
N ASP A 589 6.04 10.85 -12.53
CA ASP A 589 5.02 11.75 -13.07
C ASP A 589 4.17 10.98 -14.07
N PHE A 590 2.94 10.67 -13.65
CA PHE A 590 2.01 9.91 -14.48
C PHE A 590 1.56 10.69 -15.73
N ASN A 591 1.84 11.99 -15.88
CA ASN A 591 1.48 12.72 -17.11
C ASN A 591 2.50 12.54 -18.24
N LYS A 592 3.71 12.05 -17.93
CA LYS A 592 4.72 11.71 -18.95
C LYS A 592 4.19 10.63 -19.89
N LYS A 593 4.73 10.60 -21.10
CA LYS A 593 4.46 9.52 -22.06
C LYS A 593 5.12 8.20 -21.70
N LEU A 594 6.19 8.25 -20.90
CA LEU A 594 6.85 7.07 -20.36
C LEU A 594 7.15 7.26 -18.87
N PRO A 595 6.11 7.24 -18.00
CA PRO A 595 6.29 7.34 -16.56
C PRO A 595 7.14 6.19 -16.03
N LEU A 596 7.91 6.45 -14.97
CA LEU A 596 8.73 5.45 -14.29
C LEU A 596 8.07 5.07 -12.98
N LEU A 597 7.83 3.77 -12.77
CA LEU A 597 7.32 3.26 -11.50
C LEU A 597 8.36 3.56 -10.43
N THR A 598 7.95 4.24 -9.36
CA THR A 598 8.81 4.61 -8.23
C THR A 598 8.45 3.81 -6.99
N GLU A 599 7.17 3.50 -6.81
CA GLU A 599 6.69 2.73 -5.66
C GLU A 599 5.55 1.80 -6.04
N ARG A 600 5.61 0.58 -5.50
CA ARG A 600 4.52 -0.39 -5.54
C ARG A 600 4.21 -0.85 -4.14
N ILE A 601 2.98 -0.66 -3.70
CA ILE A 601 2.50 -1.09 -2.39
C ILE A 601 1.51 -2.21 -2.57
N LYS A 602 1.73 -3.35 -1.91
CA LYS A 602 0.83 -4.52 -1.99
C LYS A 602 0.18 -4.77 -0.63
N VAL A 603 -1.12 -4.51 -0.56
CA VAL A 603 -1.95 -4.74 0.63
C VAL A 603 -2.55 -6.13 0.55
N LYS A 604 -2.26 -6.98 1.53
CA LYS A 604 -2.78 -8.34 1.67
C LYS A 604 -3.90 -8.34 2.72
N MET A 605 -5.15 -8.32 2.26
CA MET A 605 -6.31 -8.12 3.14
C MET A 605 -6.45 -9.18 4.23
N LEU A 606 -6.24 -10.45 3.88
CA LEU A 606 -6.37 -11.58 4.81
C LEU A 606 -5.27 -11.59 5.88
N GLU A 607 -4.05 -11.22 5.50
CA GLU A 607 -2.88 -11.21 6.38
C GLU A 607 -2.78 -9.90 7.18
N GLN A 608 -3.57 -8.88 6.79
CA GLN A 608 -3.46 -7.50 7.29
C GLN A 608 -2.02 -6.97 7.21
N ASP A 609 -1.35 -7.34 6.13
CA ASP A 609 0.07 -7.09 5.90
C ASP A 609 0.27 -6.27 4.63
N ILE A 610 1.36 -5.50 4.58
CA ILE A 610 1.66 -4.59 3.49
C ILE A 610 3.12 -4.75 3.07
N ASP A 611 3.34 -5.13 1.81
CA ASP A 611 4.67 -5.13 1.22
C ASP A 611 4.91 -3.81 0.47
N TYR A 612 6.09 -3.22 0.66
CA TYR A 612 6.55 -2.04 -0.07
C TYR A 612 7.66 -2.43 -1.03
N PHE A 613 7.64 -1.88 -2.24
CA PHE A 613 8.68 -2.06 -3.25
C PHE A 613 9.08 -0.69 -3.80
N TYR A 614 10.33 -0.31 -3.59
CA TYR A 614 10.87 0.97 -4.05
C TYR A 614 11.74 0.77 -5.29
N TYR A 615 11.40 1.49 -6.35
CA TYR A 615 12.08 1.43 -7.63
C TYR A 615 12.99 2.65 -7.79
N GLY A 616 14.21 2.42 -8.29
CA GLY A 616 15.32 3.38 -8.28
C GLY A 616 16.30 3.18 -7.11
N SER A 617 15.86 2.54 -6.01
CA SER A 617 16.74 2.11 -4.92
C SER A 617 16.93 0.59 -4.92
N ASP A 618 15.88 -0.16 -4.61
CA ASP A 618 15.96 -1.60 -4.32
C ASP A 618 15.75 -2.42 -5.60
N TYR A 619 14.98 -1.86 -6.53
CA TYR A 619 14.67 -2.43 -7.83
C TYR A 619 14.99 -1.41 -8.94
N PRO A 620 15.37 -1.85 -10.15
CA PRO A 620 15.59 -0.92 -11.26
C PRO A 620 14.27 -0.27 -11.69
N LEU A 621 14.28 1.05 -11.95
CA LEU A 621 13.11 1.81 -12.43
C LEU A 621 12.43 1.11 -13.62
N GLN A 622 11.11 1.00 -13.57
CA GLN A 622 10.31 0.31 -14.59
C GLN A 622 9.48 1.31 -15.39
N PRO A 623 9.72 1.45 -16.71
CA PRO A 623 8.89 2.28 -17.56
C PRO A 623 7.47 1.71 -17.74
N LEU A 624 6.45 2.57 -17.71
CA LEU A 624 5.07 2.21 -18.05
C LEU A 624 4.88 2.23 -19.57
N TYR A 625 5.17 1.11 -20.20
CA TYR A 625 5.18 0.98 -21.65
C TYR A 625 3.81 1.00 -22.33
N ASN A 626 2.75 0.76 -21.58
CA ASN A 626 1.39 0.64 -22.10
C ASN A 626 0.51 1.80 -21.60
N LYS A 627 1.12 2.97 -21.45
CA LYS A 627 0.47 4.21 -21.02
C LYS A 627 -0.81 4.51 -21.80
N ILE A 628 -0.86 4.17 -23.08
CA ILE A 628 -2.01 4.37 -23.97
C ILE A 628 -3.29 3.67 -23.47
N ASP A 629 -3.18 2.54 -22.77
CA ASP A 629 -4.32 1.79 -22.23
C ASP A 629 -5.02 2.58 -21.10
N TYR A 630 -4.35 3.57 -20.53
CA TYR A 630 -4.83 4.42 -19.44
C TYR A 630 -5.34 5.79 -19.92
N LEU A 631 -5.47 6.00 -21.23
CA LEU A 631 -5.92 7.24 -21.85
C LEU A 631 -7.25 7.04 -22.57
N LEU A 632 -8.15 8.03 -22.48
CA LEU A 632 -9.41 8.01 -23.22
C LEU A 632 -9.11 8.14 -24.72
N LYS A 633 -9.69 7.24 -25.53
CA LYS A 633 -9.53 7.23 -27.00
C LYS A 633 -9.91 8.57 -27.67
N SER A 634 -10.87 9.29 -27.10
CA SER A 634 -11.33 10.60 -27.58
C SER A 634 -10.37 11.76 -27.25
N SER A 635 -9.38 11.56 -26.37
CA SER A 635 -8.51 12.64 -25.92
C SER A 635 -7.39 12.95 -26.92
N ASN A 636 -6.98 14.23 -26.98
CA ASN A 636 -5.80 14.65 -27.75
C ASN A 636 -4.51 13.94 -27.26
N GLY A 637 -4.45 13.58 -25.98
CA GLY A 637 -3.36 12.80 -25.39
C GLY A 637 -3.19 11.43 -26.04
N TYR A 638 -4.29 10.74 -26.38
CA TYR A 638 -4.26 9.40 -26.97
C TYR A 638 -3.49 9.35 -28.30
N LYS A 639 -3.79 10.27 -29.23
CA LYS A 639 -3.08 10.35 -30.53
C LYS A 639 -1.59 10.66 -30.36
N ASN A 640 -1.26 11.52 -29.40
CA ASN A 640 0.12 11.90 -29.11
C ASN A 640 0.92 10.77 -28.44
N GLN A 641 0.25 9.96 -27.61
CA GLN A 641 0.82 8.74 -27.01
C GLN A 641 1.04 7.68 -28.09
N GLN A 642 0.06 7.42 -28.95
CA GLN A 642 0.18 6.44 -30.04
C GLN A 642 1.41 6.70 -30.94
N ARG A 643 1.68 7.96 -31.27
CA ARG A 643 2.88 8.36 -32.05
C ARG A 643 4.18 8.12 -31.28
N PHE A 644 4.17 8.29 -29.97
CA PHE A 644 5.32 8.04 -29.12
C PHE A 644 5.58 6.54 -28.98
N ASP A 645 4.54 5.76 -28.68
CA ASP A 645 4.61 4.30 -28.53
C ASP A 645 5.09 3.63 -29.81
N LYS A 646 4.65 4.12 -30.98
CA LYS A 646 5.16 3.63 -32.27
C LYS A 646 6.67 3.81 -32.40
N LYS A 647 7.19 5.00 -32.11
CA LYS A 647 8.65 5.26 -32.16
C LYS A 647 9.42 4.40 -31.18
N LEU A 648 8.90 4.23 -29.97
CA LEU A 648 9.52 3.40 -28.94
C LEU A 648 9.53 1.92 -29.35
N THR A 649 8.43 1.43 -29.92
CA THR A 649 8.31 0.06 -30.43
C THR A 649 9.28 -0.18 -31.59
N ASP A 650 9.45 0.79 -32.49
CA ASP A 650 10.42 0.70 -33.60
C ASP A 650 11.86 0.54 -33.06
N MET A 651 12.21 1.21 -31.96
CA MET A 651 13.52 1.07 -31.30
C MET A 651 13.71 -0.28 -30.59
N LEU A 652 12.61 -0.91 -30.15
CA LEU A 652 12.58 -2.18 -29.44
C LEU A 652 12.16 -3.36 -30.34
N LYS A 653 12.26 -3.19 -31.66
CA LYS A 653 11.80 -4.18 -32.63
C LYS A 653 12.44 -5.54 -32.40
N GLY A 654 11.61 -6.57 -32.26
CA GLY A 654 12.05 -7.94 -32.01
C GLY A 654 12.07 -8.35 -30.53
N VAL A 655 11.87 -7.43 -29.59
CA VAL A 655 11.72 -7.75 -28.16
C VAL A 655 10.22 -7.89 -27.84
N PRO A 656 9.77 -9.04 -27.31
CA PRO A 656 8.39 -9.20 -26.85
C PRO A 656 8.05 -8.17 -25.76
N LYS A 657 6.84 -7.60 -25.77
CA LYS A 657 6.43 -6.56 -24.81
C LYS A 657 6.59 -6.97 -23.34
N ALA A 658 6.40 -8.25 -23.04
CA ALA A 658 6.59 -8.80 -21.70
C ALA A 658 8.06 -8.79 -21.21
N GLU A 659 9.01 -8.65 -22.14
CA GLU A 659 10.45 -8.65 -21.90
C GLU A 659 11.08 -7.27 -22.14
N TRP A 660 10.25 -6.23 -22.31
CA TRP A 660 10.77 -4.88 -22.53
C TRP A 660 11.61 -4.41 -21.35
N PRO A 661 12.73 -3.70 -21.64
CA PRO A 661 13.79 -3.48 -20.67
C PRO A 661 13.36 -2.59 -19.50
N ASN A 662 14.07 -2.69 -18.37
CA ASN A 662 14.00 -1.65 -17.34
C ASN A 662 14.67 -0.34 -17.83
N TRP A 663 14.50 0.75 -17.08
CA TRP A 663 14.98 2.08 -17.50
C TRP A 663 16.47 2.11 -17.84
N SER A 664 17.33 1.47 -17.04
CA SER A 664 18.79 1.48 -17.28
C SER A 664 19.19 0.81 -18.59
N ILE A 665 18.51 -0.27 -18.97
CA ILE A 665 18.76 -0.96 -20.24
C ILE A 665 18.12 -0.18 -21.39
N LEU A 666 16.93 0.41 -21.17
CA LEU A 666 16.28 1.25 -22.17
C LEU A 666 17.12 2.48 -22.53
N GLN A 667 17.83 3.08 -21.58
CA GLN A 667 18.78 4.16 -21.85
C GLN A 667 19.89 3.73 -22.82
N LYS A 668 20.42 2.51 -22.69
CA LYS A 668 21.39 1.95 -23.64
C LYS A 668 20.80 1.74 -25.04
N VAL A 669 19.52 1.40 -25.12
CA VAL A 669 18.81 1.34 -26.41
C VAL A 669 18.75 2.74 -27.02
N PHE A 670 18.42 3.77 -26.24
CA PHE A 670 18.41 5.15 -26.72
C PHE A 670 19.80 5.60 -27.22
N GLU A 671 20.86 5.25 -26.49
CA GLU A 671 22.25 5.47 -26.90
C GLU A 671 22.57 4.78 -28.23
N TYR A 672 22.22 3.49 -28.39
CA TYR A 672 22.41 2.73 -29.64
C TYR A 672 21.72 3.39 -30.83
N TRP A 673 20.54 3.97 -30.62
CA TRP A 673 19.79 4.69 -31.65
C TRP A 673 20.22 6.16 -31.83
N ALA A 674 21.25 6.62 -31.12
CA ALA A 674 21.71 8.01 -31.08
C ALA A 674 20.56 9.01 -30.80
N VAL A 675 19.65 8.64 -29.89
CA VAL A 675 18.53 9.47 -29.47
C VAL A 675 18.56 9.75 -27.98
N GLU A 676 18.04 10.91 -27.59
CA GLU A 676 17.85 11.31 -26.21
C GLU A 676 16.35 11.59 -25.98
N LEU A 677 15.79 11.04 -24.90
CA LEU A 677 14.42 11.35 -24.47
C LEU A 677 14.44 12.59 -23.57
N LYS A 678 13.99 13.74 -24.09
CA LYS A 678 13.80 14.97 -23.29
C LYS A 678 12.32 15.28 -23.16
N GLY A 679 11.81 15.24 -21.92
CA GLY A 679 10.38 15.24 -21.67
C GLY A 679 9.71 14.10 -22.42
N ASP A 680 8.76 14.41 -23.29
CA ASP A 680 7.94 13.43 -24.02
C ASP A 680 8.32 13.28 -25.51
N LYS A 681 9.54 13.67 -25.87
CA LYS A 681 10.04 13.67 -27.25
C LYS A 681 11.45 13.09 -27.35
N PHE A 682 11.65 12.29 -28.37
CA PHE A 682 12.96 11.81 -28.79
C PHE A 682 13.66 12.86 -29.67
N PHE A 683 14.89 13.21 -29.34
CA PHE A 683 15.77 14.10 -30.09
C PHE A 683 16.97 13.32 -30.59
N LYS A 684 17.42 13.54 -31.83
CA LYS A 684 18.69 12.95 -32.30
C LYS A 684 19.85 13.67 -31.62
N VAL A 685 20.78 12.92 -31.08
CA VAL A 685 22.05 13.46 -30.58
C VAL A 685 22.93 13.74 -31.80
N LYS A 686 23.35 15.00 -32.00
CA LYS A 686 24.33 15.33 -33.03
C LYS A 686 25.69 14.82 -32.55
N GLU A 687 26.39 14.04 -33.37
CA GLU A 687 27.79 13.70 -33.12
C GLU A 687 28.58 15.00 -32.95
N GLN A 688 29.22 15.19 -31.79
CA GLN A 688 30.30 16.16 -31.68
C GLN A 688 31.41 15.65 -32.59
N SER A 689 31.70 16.46 -33.61
CA SER A 689 32.74 16.24 -34.62
C SER A 689 34.13 16.29 -34.01
#